data_AF-A0A8C9CSX5-F1
#
_entry.id   AF-A0A8C9CSX5-F1
#
_cell.length_a   1.000
_cell.length_b   1.000
_cell.length_c   1.000
_cell.angle_alpha   90.00
_cell.angle_beta   90.00
_cell.angle_gamma   90.00
#
_symmetry.space_group_name_H-M   'P 1'
#
loop_
_entity.id
_entity.type
_entity.pdbx_description
1 polymer ?
#
loop_
_entity_poly.entity_id
_entity_poly.type
_entity_poly.pdbx_seq_one_letter_code
_entity_poly.pdbx_strand_id
1 'polypeptide(L)'
;MPCITGGWQLCPERNPPTFFVAVLTDINSERHYCACLTFWEPVEPTQVTLEEEAGEGGPVGLSTAAPGPPGQLFAPKTLVLVSRLDHAEVFRVSLGLIYTIHVEGLNVGLENVVGNLLTCIIPLAGGSQRTISLGAGDRQVIQTPLTDSLPISRCSVALLFRQLGITNVLSLFCAALTEHKVLFLSRSYQRLSDACRGLLALLFPLRYSFTYVPILPAQLLEVLSTPTPFIIGVNAAFQAEAQELLDVIVADLDGGTVTVPECVHIPPLPEPLQSQTHSILSMVLDPELELADLAFPPPTTSTSSLKMQDKELRAVFLRLFAQLLQGYRWCLHMVRIHPEPVIRFHKAAFLGQRGLVEDDFLMKVLEGMAFAGFVSERGVPYRPTDLFDELVAHEVARMRADDSHPQRVLRHVKELAEQLYKNENPYPAVAMHKVQRPGEASHLRRAPRPFPRLDEGMVQWIVDQATAKMQGAPPAVKAEKKTTVPSGPPMTAILERSSGLHGNSARRLEVVRNCISYVFEGKMLEAKKLLPAVLRALKGRAARRCLAQELHLHVQQNRAVLDHQQFDFVVRMMNCCLQDCTSLDEHGIAAALLPLVTAFCRKLSPGVTQFAYSCVQEHVVWSTPQFWEAMFYGDVQTHIRALYLEPAEDRDPSQVLGSPATTSRGCMSWCQVWGLGLETLPLDGWAQARA
;
A
#
# COMPACT_ATOMS: atom_id res chain seq x y z
N MET A 1 18.81 -25.47 3.98
CA MET A 1 19.31 -24.08 3.78
C MET A 1 18.65 -23.07 4.72
N PRO A 2 17.34 -22.77 4.67
CA PRO A 2 16.75 -21.70 5.49
C PRO A 2 16.72 -21.98 7.01
N CYS A 3 16.88 -23.25 7.41
CA CYS A 3 16.80 -23.68 8.80
C CYS A 3 18.06 -23.38 9.62
N ILE A 4 19.20 -23.20 8.95
CA ILE A 4 20.52 -22.93 9.57
C ILE A 4 21.22 -21.86 8.73
N THR A 5 20.87 -20.61 8.99
CA THR A 5 21.26 -19.45 8.18
C THR A 5 22.75 -19.11 8.27
N GLY A 6 23.44 -19.58 9.32
CA GLY A 6 24.90 -19.48 9.50
C GLY A 6 25.70 -20.68 8.96
N GLY A 7 25.05 -21.66 8.32
CA GLY A 7 25.69 -22.89 7.84
C GLY A 7 25.91 -23.97 8.91
N TRP A 8 26.36 -25.14 8.47
CA TRP A 8 26.66 -26.30 9.33
C TRP A 8 28.05 -26.14 9.96
N GLN A 9 28.17 -25.22 10.92
CA GLN A 9 29.42 -25.02 11.64
C GLN A 9 29.34 -25.69 13.02
N LEU A 10 30.37 -26.48 13.34
CA LEU A 10 30.56 -27.05 14.67
C LEU A 10 31.04 -25.96 15.63
N CYS A 11 30.51 -25.95 16.85
CA CYS A 11 30.93 -25.01 17.88
C CYS A 11 31.49 -25.73 19.12
N PRO A 12 32.49 -25.14 19.80
CA PRO A 12 33.06 -25.71 21.02
C PRO A 12 32.15 -25.55 22.24
N GLU A 13 31.15 -24.67 22.16
CA GLU A 13 30.23 -24.36 23.26
C GLU A 13 28.81 -24.83 22.95
N ARG A 14 28.10 -25.33 23.97
CA ARG A 14 26.70 -25.72 23.81
C ARG A 14 25.79 -24.49 23.94
N ASN A 15 25.42 -23.92 22.81
CA ASN A 15 24.56 -22.73 22.76
C ASN A 15 23.11 -23.03 23.19
N PRO A 16 22.39 -22.03 23.75
CA PRO A 16 20.99 -22.19 24.12
C PRO A 16 20.09 -22.35 22.88
N PRO A 17 18.91 -23.00 23.01
CA PRO A 17 17.96 -23.11 21.91
C PRO A 17 17.46 -21.74 21.42
N THR A 18 17.40 -21.56 20.11
CA THR A 18 16.95 -20.33 19.45
C THR A 18 15.73 -20.57 18.57
N PHE A 19 14.95 -19.52 18.34
CA PHE A 19 13.78 -19.57 17.46
C PHE A 19 13.76 -18.38 16.50
N PHE A 20 13.42 -18.64 15.24
CA PHE A 20 13.18 -17.61 14.23
C PHE A 20 12.15 -18.11 13.20
N VAL A 21 11.64 -17.20 12.36
CA VAL A 21 10.73 -17.55 11.25
C VAL A 21 11.33 -17.03 9.94
N ALA A 22 11.75 -17.94 9.07
CA ALA A 22 12.11 -17.62 7.70
C ALA A 22 10.86 -17.60 6.80
N VAL A 23 10.96 -16.97 5.63
CA VAL A 23 9.86 -16.92 4.65
C VAL A 23 10.37 -17.46 3.32
N LEU A 24 9.63 -18.41 2.75
CA LEU A 24 9.80 -18.90 1.39
C LEU A 24 8.67 -18.35 0.53
N THR A 25 8.96 -17.99 -0.71
CA THR A 25 7.96 -17.52 -1.67
C THR A 25 7.83 -18.55 -2.78
N ASP A 26 6.61 -18.98 -3.09
CA ASP A 26 6.37 -19.95 -4.17
C ASP A 26 6.18 -19.30 -5.54
N ILE A 27 5.96 -20.13 -6.56
CA ILE A 27 5.77 -19.69 -7.96
C ILE A 27 4.55 -18.77 -8.16
N ASN A 28 3.60 -18.76 -7.24
CA ASN A 28 2.41 -17.90 -7.28
C ASN A 28 2.62 -16.61 -6.48
N SER A 29 3.84 -16.36 -6.00
CA SER A 29 4.17 -15.26 -5.08
C SER A 29 3.52 -15.39 -3.69
N GLU A 30 3.06 -16.57 -3.31
CA GLU A 30 2.49 -16.83 -2.00
C GLU A 30 3.60 -17.15 -0.98
N ARG A 31 3.38 -16.72 0.27
CA ARG A 31 4.38 -16.81 1.34
C ARG A 31 4.16 -18.05 2.22
N HIS A 32 5.24 -18.79 2.46
CA HIS A 32 5.30 -19.92 3.39
C HIS A 32 6.24 -19.56 4.55
N TYR A 33 5.71 -19.58 5.75
CA TYR A 33 6.42 -19.26 6.99
C TYR A 33 7.07 -20.53 7.55
N CYS A 34 8.40 -20.51 7.69
CA CYS A 34 9.21 -21.60 8.20
C CYS A 34 9.66 -21.27 9.63
N ALA A 35 8.89 -21.70 10.62
CA ALA A 35 9.24 -21.57 12.02
C ALA A 35 10.32 -22.60 12.38
N CYS A 36 11.47 -22.11 12.83
CA CYS A 36 12.65 -22.92 13.09
C CYS A 36 13.04 -22.82 14.56
N LEU A 37 13.09 -23.96 15.27
CA LEU A 37 13.64 -24.07 16.62
C LEU A 37 14.97 -24.83 16.54
N THR A 38 16.08 -24.12 16.72
CA THR A 38 17.44 -24.67 16.60
C THR A 38 18.06 -24.88 17.98
N PHE A 39 18.66 -26.04 18.21
CA PHE A 39 19.33 -26.45 19.44
C PHE A 39 20.61 -27.21 19.13
N TRP A 40 21.45 -27.46 20.14
CA TRP A 40 22.82 -27.94 19.95
C TRP A 40 23.05 -29.28 20.66
N GLU A 41 23.54 -30.25 19.89
CA GLU A 41 23.85 -31.61 20.35
C GLU A 41 25.33 -31.93 20.19
N PRO A 42 25.93 -32.71 21.12
CA PRO A 42 27.32 -33.11 21.02
C PRO A 42 27.54 -34.05 19.82
N VAL A 43 28.64 -33.84 19.10
CA VAL A 43 29.06 -34.69 17.99
C VAL A 43 29.72 -35.95 18.54
N GLU A 44 29.36 -37.12 18.00
CA GLU A 44 30.04 -38.37 18.32
C GLU A 44 31.42 -38.42 17.61
N PRO A 45 32.49 -38.94 18.27
CA PRO A 45 33.85 -38.92 17.72
C PRO A 45 34.00 -39.52 16.31
N THR A 46 33.15 -40.46 15.93
CA THR A 46 33.11 -41.13 14.63
C THR A 46 32.57 -40.27 13.48
N GLN A 47 31.84 -39.18 13.77
CA GLN A 47 31.27 -38.29 12.75
C GLN A 47 32.24 -37.19 12.30
N VAL A 48 33.21 -36.83 13.15
CA VAL A 48 34.18 -35.76 12.88
C VAL A 48 35.06 -36.07 11.66
N THR A 49 35.39 -37.34 11.44
CA THR A 49 36.22 -37.78 10.29
C THR A 49 35.51 -37.77 8.94
N LEU A 50 34.17 -37.74 8.91
CA LEU A 50 33.40 -37.76 7.64
C LEU A 50 33.08 -36.36 7.11
N GLU A 51 32.99 -35.35 7.99
CA GLU A 51 32.70 -33.97 7.58
C GLU A 51 33.93 -33.21 7.08
N GLU A 52 35.14 -33.56 7.52
CA GLU A 52 36.40 -32.98 6.99
C GLU A 52 36.62 -33.29 5.50
N GLU A 53 36.07 -34.40 4.98
CA GLU A 53 36.20 -34.77 3.57
C GLU A 53 35.11 -34.16 2.66
N ALA A 54 34.04 -33.57 3.22
CA ALA A 54 32.85 -33.14 2.45
C ALA A 54 32.75 -31.61 2.19
N GLY A 55 33.64 -30.80 2.75
CA GLY A 55 33.60 -29.34 2.66
C GLY A 55 34.55 -28.72 1.62
N GLU A 56 34.24 -28.83 0.32
CA GLU A 56 34.87 -27.96 -0.68
C GLU A 56 34.24 -26.56 -0.65
N GLY A 57 34.89 -25.60 0.04
CA GLY A 57 34.48 -24.20 0.03
C GLY A 57 35.27 -23.29 0.97
N GLY A 58 36.52 -22.94 0.59
CA GLY A 58 37.25 -21.72 0.96
C GLY A 58 37.61 -21.47 2.46
N PRO A 59 38.89 -21.18 2.80
CA PRO A 59 39.31 -21.02 4.19
C PRO A 59 39.03 -19.58 4.69
N VAL A 60 38.18 -19.43 5.70
CA VAL A 60 38.14 -18.22 6.52
C VAL A 60 38.43 -18.58 7.99
N GLY A 61 39.70 -18.45 8.35
CA GLY A 61 40.19 -18.06 9.67
C GLY A 61 39.79 -18.87 10.89
N LEU A 62 40.37 -20.06 11.08
CA LEU A 62 40.55 -20.63 12.42
C LEU A 62 42.03 -20.46 12.83
N SER A 63 42.25 -19.55 13.78
CA SER A 63 43.53 -19.36 14.45
C SER A 63 43.97 -20.67 15.10
N THR A 64 45.12 -21.17 14.68
CA THR A 64 45.78 -22.36 15.25
C THR A 64 46.19 -22.09 16.70
N ALA A 65 45.41 -22.62 17.65
CA ALA A 65 45.81 -22.76 19.04
C ALA A 65 46.17 -24.23 19.33
N ALA A 66 47.21 -24.39 20.16
CA ALA A 66 47.94 -25.62 20.51
C ALA A 66 47.08 -26.85 20.89
N PRO A 67 47.65 -28.08 20.83
CA PRO A 67 46.91 -29.33 21.05
C PRO A 67 46.54 -29.52 22.53
N GLY A 68 45.33 -29.08 22.89
CA GLY A 68 44.63 -29.53 24.10
C GLY A 68 43.86 -30.84 23.84
N PRO A 69 43.31 -31.49 24.89
CA PRO A 69 42.48 -32.69 24.71
C PRO A 69 41.29 -32.38 23.78
N PRO A 70 40.74 -33.36 23.03
CA PRO A 70 39.66 -33.11 22.10
C PRO A 70 38.46 -32.54 22.87
N GLY A 71 38.22 -31.24 22.70
CA GLY A 71 37.05 -30.57 23.25
C GLY A 71 35.81 -31.14 22.57
N GLN A 72 34.78 -31.42 23.36
CA GLN A 72 33.49 -31.87 22.83
C GLN A 72 32.91 -30.78 21.91
N LEU A 73 32.76 -31.09 20.63
CA LEU A 73 32.12 -30.21 19.65
C LEU A 73 30.61 -30.43 19.64
N PHE A 74 29.87 -29.39 19.29
CA PHE A 74 28.41 -29.41 19.18
C PHE A 74 27.97 -29.05 17.76
N ALA A 75 27.02 -29.81 17.22
CA ALA A 75 26.38 -29.56 15.95
C ALA A 75 24.97 -28.98 16.14
N PRO A 76 24.53 -28.06 15.27
CA PRO A 76 23.16 -27.54 15.30
C PRO A 76 22.16 -28.56 14.75
N LYS A 77 21.02 -28.70 15.42
CA LYS A 77 19.83 -29.42 14.94
C LYS A 77 18.62 -28.50 15.02
N THR A 78 17.70 -28.65 14.07
CA THR A 78 16.54 -27.75 13.97
C THR A 78 15.24 -28.53 13.79
N LEU A 79 14.23 -28.21 14.61
CA LEU A 79 12.84 -28.56 14.33
C LEU A 79 12.21 -27.47 13.47
N VAL A 80 11.54 -27.87 12.39
CA VAL A 80 10.98 -26.93 11.41
C VAL A 80 9.50 -27.21 11.21
N LEU A 81 8.69 -26.17 11.30
CA LEU A 81 7.29 -26.17 10.91
C LEU A 81 7.09 -25.20 9.75
N VAL A 82 6.53 -25.70 8.64
CA VAL A 82 6.23 -24.90 7.45
C VAL A 82 4.71 -24.71 7.36
N SER A 83 4.26 -23.46 7.25
CA SER A 83 2.85 -23.12 7.17
C SER A 83 2.59 -21.92 6.27
N ARG A 84 1.44 -21.88 5.60
CA ARG A 84 0.96 -20.68 4.89
C ARG A 84 0.45 -19.60 5.86
N LEU A 85 0.30 -19.91 7.14
CA LEU A 85 -0.25 -19.02 8.15
C LEU A 85 0.86 -18.31 8.93
N ASP A 86 0.75 -16.99 9.14
CA ASP A 86 1.67 -16.25 10.05
C ASP A 86 1.18 -16.33 11.50
N HIS A 87 1.38 -17.49 12.12
CA HIS A 87 1.15 -17.72 13.55
C HIS A 87 2.45 -18.02 14.31
N ALA A 88 3.46 -17.16 14.12
CA ALA A 88 4.80 -17.36 14.70
C ALA A 88 4.82 -17.73 16.19
N GLU A 89 3.98 -17.10 17.03
CA GLU A 89 3.95 -17.40 18.47
C GLU A 89 3.35 -18.79 18.77
N VAL A 90 2.30 -19.20 18.04
CA VAL A 90 1.72 -20.56 18.14
C VAL A 90 2.76 -21.58 17.73
N PHE A 91 3.49 -21.33 16.65
CA PHE A 91 4.56 -22.23 16.19
C PHE A 91 5.72 -22.28 17.18
N ARG A 92 6.10 -21.15 17.78
CA ARG A 92 7.12 -21.10 18.84
C ARG A 92 6.74 -21.98 20.03
N VAL A 93 5.50 -21.87 20.52
CA VAL A 93 5.01 -22.67 21.64
C VAL A 93 4.94 -24.15 21.24
N SER A 94 4.44 -24.45 20.05
CA SER A 94 4.29 -25.83 19.55
C SER A 94 5.64 -26.54 19.39
N LEU A 95 6.63 -25.90 18.75
CA LEU A 95 7.98 -26.45 18.62
C LEU A 95 8.68 -26.55 19.98
N GLY A 96 8.48 -25.55 20.84
CA GLY A 96 8.99 -25.57 22.21
C GLY A 96 8.44 -26.75 23.03
N LEU A 97 7.16 -27.09 22.86
CA LEU A 97 6.52 -28.25 23.48
C LEU A 97 7.16 -29.56 23.01
N ILE A 98 7.32 -29.74 21.69
CA ILE A 98 7.96 -30.93 21.09
C ILE A 98 9.38 -31.10 21.65
N TYR A 99 10.16 -30.02 21.68
CA TYR A 99 11.50 -30.01 22.26
C TYR A 99 11.49 -30.36 23.76
N THR A 100 10.55 -29.80 24.53
CA THR A 100 10.44 -30.05 25.97
C THR A 100 10.10 -31.50 26.28
N ILE A 101 9.13 -32.08 25.57
CA ILE A 101 8.75 -33.50 25.74
C ILE A 101 9.96 -34.39 25.51
N HIS A 102 10.74 -34.11 24.48
CA HIS A 102 11.93 -34.87 24.14
C HIS A 102 13.04 -34.73 25.20
N VAL A 103 13.42 -33.50 25.55
CA VAL A 103 14.57 -33.23 26.44
C VAL A 103 14.29 -33.61 27.90
N GLU A 104 13.05 -33.44 28.36
CA GLU A 104 12.65 -33.84 29.72
C GLU A 104 12.18 -35.30 29.81
N GLY A 105 12.02 -36.00 28.68
CA GLY A 105 11.55 -37.38 28.65
C GLY A 105 10.13 -37.52 29.20
N LEU A 106 9.25 -36.57 28.89
CA LEU A 106 7.86 -36.63 29.34
C LEU A 106 7.14 -37.83 28.73
N ASN A 107 6.25 -38.47 29.49
CA ASN A 107 5.49 -39.64 29.04
C ASN A 107 4.33 -39.27 28.11
N VAL A 108 4.62 -38.56 27.02
CA VAL A 108 3.67 -38.09 26.01
C VAL A 108 4.23 -38.42 24.63
N GLY A 109 3.50 -39.20 23.84
CA GLY A 109 3.91 -39.57 22.47
C GLY A 109 4.00 -38.34 21.56
N LEU A 110 5.13 -38.16 20.88
CA LEU A 110 5.36 -37.03 19.98
C LEU A 110 4.44 -37.08 18.75
N GLU A 111 4.09 -38.29 18.30
CA GLU A 111 3.15 -38.55 17.22
C GLU A 111 1.78 -37.92 17.52
N ASN A 112 1.31 -37.99 18.77
CA ASN A 112 0.06 -37.36 19.19
C ASN A 112 0.14 -35.83 19.10
N VAL A 113 1.27 -35.25 19.55
CA VAL A 113 1.48 -33.79 19.51
C VAL A 113 1.54 -33.29 18.08
N VAL A 114 2.27 -33.98 17.21
CA VAL A 114 2.38 -33.66 15.79
C VAL A 114 1.05 -33.85 15.07
N GLY A 115 0.36 -34.98 15.30
CA GLY A 115 -0.96 -35.24 14.72
C GLY A 115 -2.01 -34.20 15.13
N ASN A 116 -2.04 -33.80 16.41
CA ASN A 116 -2.93 -32.75 16.90
C ASN A 116 -2.61 -31.38 16.28
N LEU A 117 -1.33 -31.09 16.04
CA LEU A 117 -0.90 -29.84 15.41
C LEU A 117 -1.32 -29.78 13.92
N LEU A 118 -1.19 -30.91 13.19
CA LEU A 118 -1.58 -31.02 11.79
C LEU A 118 -3.10 -31.00 11.59
N THR A 119 -3.86 -31.45 12.58
CA THR A 119 -5.34 -31.54 12.52
C THR A 119 -6.04 -30.37 13.20
N CYS A 120 -5.27 -29.41 13.71
CA CYS A 120 -5.77 -28.22 14.37
C CYS A 120 -6.58 -27.34 13.39
N ILE A 121 -7.83 -27.04 13.74
CA ILE A 121 -8.67 -26.12 12.95
C ILE A 121 -8.38 -24.68 13.35
N ILE A 122 -7.98 -23.89 12.36
CA ILE A 122 -7.73 -22.46 12.51
C ILE A 122 -9.03 -21.70 12.21
N PRO A 123 -9.47 -20.78 13.09
CA PRO A 123 -10.67 -19.98 12.84
C PRO A 123 -10.45 -19.05 11.65
N LEU A 124 -11.47 -18.90 10.78
CA LEU A 124 -11.46 -17.86 9.75
C LEU A 124 -11.44 -16.47 10.37
N ALA A 125 -10.98 -15.46 9.63
CA ALA A 125 -10.97 -14.08 10.11
C ALA A 125 -12.38 -13.58 10.48
N GLY A 126 -12.48 -12.96 11.66
CA GLY A 126 -13.74 -12.57 12.30
C GLY A 126 -14.48 -13.74 12.97
N GLY A 127 -13.93 -14.94 12.93
CA GLY A 127 -14.45 -16.12 13.61
C GLY A 127 -14.16 -16.12 15.12
N SER A 128 -14.83 -17.02 15.85
CA SER A 128 -14.64 -17.15 17.30
C SER A 128 -13.25 -17.66 17.68
N GLN A 129 -12.75 -17.18 18.82
CA GLN A 129 -11.53 -17.68 19.43
C GLN A 129 -11.58 -19.20 19.62
N ARG A 130 -10.49 -19.90 19.27
CA ARG A 130 -10.36 -21.35 19.41
C ARG A 130 -9.24 -21.72 20.37
N THR A 131 -9.54 -22.61 21.30
CA THR A 131 -8.53 -23.22 22.17
C THR A 131 -8.08 -24.54 21.55
N ILE A 132 -6.78 -24.70 21.40
CA ILE A 132 -6.14 -25.91 20.88
C ILE A 132 -5.36 -26.57 22.00
N SER A 133 -5.30 -27.90 21.99
CA SER A 133 -4.57 -28.70 22.98
C SER A 133 -3.71 -29.70 22.23
N LEU A 134 -2.39 -29.53 22.31
CA LEU A 134 -1.46 -30.41 21.59
C LEU A 134 -1.11 -31.67 22.39
N GLY A 135 -1.31 -31.67 23.71
CA GLY A 135 -0.94 -32.76 24.62
C GLY A 135 -0.15 -32.23 25.82
N ALA A 136 0.27 -33.12 26.73
CA ALA A 136 1.06 -32.76 27.92
C ALA A 136 0.45 -31.65 28.82
N GLY A 137 -0.87 -31.42 28.76
CA GLY A 137 -1.54 -30.33 29.47
C GLY A 137 -1.44 -28.96 28.78
N ASP A 138 -0.78 -28.86 27.61
CA ASP A 138 -0.67 -27.64 26.83
C ASP A 138 -2.04 -27.16 26.32
N ARG A 139 -2.31 -25.88 26.51
CA ARG A 139 -3.47 -25.21 25.91
C ARG A 139 -3.02 -23.90 25.29
N GLN A 140 -3.26 -23.75 23.99
CA GLN A 140 -2.98 -22.51 23.28
C GLN A 140 -4.26 -21.94 22.72
N VAL A 141 -4.27 -20.62 22.51
CA VAL A 141 -5.41 -19.93 21.96
C VAL A 141 -5.04 -19.33 20.63
N ILE A 142 -5.84 -19.65 19.62
CA ILE A 142 -5.72 -19.09 18.30
C ILE A 142 -6.88 -18.15 18.08
N GLN A 143 -6.53 -16.93 17.68
CA GLN A 143 -7.45 -15.93 17.17
C GLN A 143 -6.88 -15.36 15.88
N THR A 144 -7.77 -15.08 14.94
CA THR A 144 -7.49 -14.42 13.67
C THR A 144 -8.02 -13.01 13.70
N PRO A 145 -7.53 -12.10 12.84
CA PRO A 145 -8.01 -10.74 12.83
C PRO A 145 -9.50 -10.67 12.47
N LEU A 146 -10.19 -9.56 12.76
CA LEU A 146 -11.56 -9.34 12.29
C LEU A 146 -11.63 -9.32 10.75
N THR A 147 -10.65 -8.66 10.13
CA THR A 147 -10.54 -8.48 8.68
C THR A 147 -9.10 -8.73 8.22
N ASP A 148 -8.94 -9.56 7.20
CA ASP A 148 -7.64 -9.93 6.62
C ASP A 148 -7.06 -8.87 5.69
N SER A 149 -7.86 -7.89 5.27
CA SER A 149 -7.38 -6.80 4.41
C SER A 149 -6.39 -5.87 5.13
N LEU A 150 -6.44 -5.82 6.46
CA LEU A 150 -5.56 -4.99 7.28
C LEU A 150 -4.31 -5.80 7.69
N PRO A 151 -3.09 -5.29 7.47
CA PRO A 151 -1.88 -5.99 7.89
C PRO A 151 -1.86 -6.26 9.39
N ILE A 152 -1.22 -7.35 9.82
CA ILE A 152 -0.99 -7.67 11.22
C ILE A 152 0.46 -7.32 11.56
N SER A 153 0.69 -6.28 12.34
CA SER A 153 2.05 -5.83 12.71
C SER A 153 2.47 -6.30 14.09
N ARG A 154 1.53 -6.63 14.99
CA ARG A 154 1.79 -6.91 16.41
C ARG A 154 2.50 -5.74 17.09
N CYS A 155 3.81 -5.79 17.28
CA CYS A 155 4.66 -4.70 17.80
C CYS A 155 5.77 -4.27 16.82
N SER A 156 5.76 -4.82 15.59
CA SER A 156 6.86 -4.72 14.64
C SER A 156 7.14 -3.28 14.21
N VAL A 157 6.11 -2.46 14.05
CA VAL A 157 6.25 -1.05 13.66
C VAL A 157 6.84 -0.25 14.82
N ALA A 158 6.32 -0.43 16.04
CA ALA A 158 6.89 0.25 17.20
C ALA A 158 8.36 -0.13 17.45
N LEU A 159 8.72 -1.40 17.25
CA LEU A 159 10.10 -1.86 17.35
C LEU A 159 11.01 -1.25 16.27
N LEU A 160 10.52 -1.15 15.02
CA LEU A 160 11.25 -0.51 13.92
C LEU A 160 11.55 0.96 14.22
N PHE A 161 10.55 1.73 14.69
CA PHE A 161 10.73 3.11 15.12
C PHE A 161 11.69 3.24 16.31
N ARG A 162 11.61 2.33 17.28
CA ARG A 162 12.52 2.31 18.42
C ARG A 162 13.98 2.04 18.02
N GLN A 163 14.20 1.28 16.95
CA GLN A 163 15.53 0.91 16.47
C GLN A 163 16.15 2.01 15.60
N LEU A 164 15.37 2.58 14.68
CA LEU A 164 15.90 3.46 13.64
C LEU A 164 15.54 4.94 13.83
N GLY A 165 14.52 5.26 14.63
CA GLY A 165 14.02 6.62 14.78
C GLY A 165 13.16 7.09 13.59
N ILE A 166 12.53 8.26 13.73
CA ILE A 166 11.52 8.76 12.78
C ILE A 166 12.09 8.99 11.39
N THR A 167 13.20 9.72 11.29
CA THR A 167 13.80 10.13 10.01
C THR A 167 14.19 8.94 9.15
N ASN A 168 14.85 7.95 9.75
CA ASN A 168 15.28 6.74 9.06
C ASN A 168 14.09 5.88 8.60
N VAL A 169 13.07 5.70 9.45
CA VAL A 169 11.88 4.93 9.07
C VAL A 169 11.10 5.63 7.96
N LEU A 170 10.97 6.97 7.99
CA LEU A 170 10.37 7.72 6.88
C LEU A 170 11.18 7.59 5.59
N SER A 171 12.52 7.61 5.67
CA SER A 171 13.39 7.38 4.51
C SER A 171 13.20 5.98 3.92
N LEU A 172 13.14 4.94 4.76
CA LEU A 172 12.88 3.56 4.33
C LEU A 172 11.48 3.37 3.75
N PHE A 173 10.49 4.03 4.34
CA PHE A 173 9.12 4.07 3.81
C PHE A 173 9.09 4.69 2.41
N CYS A 174 9.74 5.84 2.22
CA CYS A 174 9.81 6.47 0.90
C CYS A 174 10.56 5.58 -0.09
N ALA A 175 11.69 5.00 0.33
CA ALA A 175 12.49 4.11 -0.49
C ALA A 175 11.72 2.87 -0.96
N ALA A 176 10.93 2.25 -0.08
CA ALA A 176 10.10 1.11 -0.42
C ALA A 176 8.96 1.47 -1.37
N LEU A 177 8.39 2.67 -1.24
CA LEU A 177 7.33 3.16 -2.12
C LEU A 177 7.83 3.60 -3.51
N THR A 178 9.07 4.04 -3.61
CA THR A 178 9.75 4.31 -4.88
C THR A 178 10.57 3.13 -5.38
N GLU A 179 10.29 1.93 -4.85
CA GLU A 179 10.76 0.64 -5.34
C GLU A 179 12.30 0.51 -5.34
N HIS A 180 12.98 0.97 -4.29
CA HIS A 180 14.41 0.72 -4.09
C HIS A 180 14.70 -0.63 -3.40
N LYS A 181 15.97 -1.04 -3.46
CA LYS A 181 16.50 -2.18 -2.71
C LYS A 181 16.78 -1.77 -1.27
N VAL A 182 16.09 -2.42 -0.33
CA VAL A 182 16.23 -2.18 1.11
C VAL A 182 16.76 -3.44 1.79
N LEU A 183 17.91 -3.30 2.44
CA LEU A 183 18.55 -4.35 3.22
C LEU A 183 18.51 -4.01 4.70
N PHE A 184 17.93 -4.88 5.52
CA PHE A 184 18.04 -4.81 6.98
C PHE A 184 19.22 -5.64 7.47
N LEU A 185 20.03 -5.08 8.36
CA LEU A 185 21.18 -5.73 8.98
C LEU A 185 20.97 -5.83 10.49
N SER A 186 21.21 -7.01 11.07
CA SER A 186 21.10 -7.25 12.52
C SER A 186 21.71 -8.58 12.91
N ARG A 187 22.26 -8.69 14.13
CA ARG A 187 22.67 -9.96 14.74
C ARG A 187 21.48 -10.83 15.13
N SER A 188 20.32 -10.21 15.37
CA SER A 188 19.08 -10.88 15.75
C SER A 188 18.17 -11.12 14.55
N TYR A 189 17.92 -12.39 14.24
CA TYR A 189 16.96 -12.81 13.21
C TYR A 189 15.53 -12.35 13.49
N GLN A 190 15.13 -12.33 14.76
CA GLN A 190 13.80 -11.82 15.15
C GLN A 190 13.66 -10.34 14.80
N ARG A 191 14.69 -9.52 15.05
CA ARG A 191 14.68 -8.09 14.66
C ARG A 191 14.59 -7.92 13.16
N LEU A 192 15.29 -8.74 12.36
CA LEU A 192 15.19 -8.72 10.90
C LEU A 192 13.75 -9.01 10.44
N SER A 193 13.16 -10.10 10.95
CA SER A 193 11.77 -10.45 10.64
C SER A 193 10.77 -9.37 11.02
N ASP A 194 10.94 -8.77 12.21
CA ASP A 194 10.06 -7.72 12.71
C ASP A 194 10.26 -6.41 11.94
N ALA A 195 11.48 -6.02 11.60
CA ALA A 195 11.73 -4.82 10.78
C ALA A 195 11.11 -4.93 9.39
N CYS A 196 11.31 -6.06 8.70
CA CYS A 196 10.71 -6.33 7.40
C CYS A 196 9.16 -6.32 7.48
N ARG A 197 8.58 -6.98 8.49
CA ARG A 197 7.12 -6.98 8.71
C ARG A 197 6.61 -5.58 9.04
N GLY A 198 7.34 -4.83 9.86
CA GLY A 198 7.03 -3.46 10.25
C GLY A 198 6.97 -2.53 9.04
N LEU A 199 8.01 -2.55 8.20
CA LEU A 199 8.05 -1.76 6.97
C LEU A 199 6.90 -2.13 6.03
N LEU A 200 6.63 -3.41 5.79
CA LEU A 200 5.49 -3.83 4.97
C LEU A 200 4.14 -3.36 5.53
N ALA A 201 3.95 -3.40 6.85
CA ALA A 201 2.71 -2.95 7.49
C ALA A 201 2.49 -1.44 7.33
N LEU A 202 3.56 -0.66 7.20
CA LEU A 202 3.50 0.77 6.92
C LEU A 202 3.08 1.08 5.48
N LEU A 203 3.27 0.16 4.52
CA LEU A 203 2.93 0.38 3.10
C LEU A 203 1.44 0.27 2.78
N PHE A 204 0.62 -0.25 3.70
CA PHE A 204 -0.83 -0.35 3.50
C PHE A 204 -1.45 1.03 3.24
N PRO A 205 -2.23 1.21 2.15
CA PRO A 205 -2.99 0.19 1.42
C PRO A 205 -2.31 -0.42 0.19
N LEU A 206 -1.06 -0.04 -0.11
CA LEU A 206 -0.27 -0.63 -1.19
C LEU A 206 0.29 -1.97 -0.74
N ARG A 207 0.42 -2.90 -1.69
CA ARG A 207 1.06 -4.20 -1.48
C ARG A 207 2.44 -4.19 -2.13
N TYR A 208 3.43 -4.70 -1.41
CA TYR A 208 4.77 -4.87 -1.95
C TYR A 208 4.81 -6.05 -2.91
N SER A 209 5.29 -5.81 -4.13
CA SER A 209 5.20 -6.75 -5.26
C SER A 209 6.52 -7.44 -5.65
N PHE A 210 7.62 -7.13 -4.97
CA PHE A 210 8.95 -7.66 -5.31
C PHE A 210 9.47 -8.67 -4.28
N THR A 211 10.75 -9.03 -4.42
CA THR A 211 11.45 -10.00 -3.57
C THR A 211 11.41 -9.60 -2.10
N TYR A 212 10.83 -10.47 -1.28
CA TYR A 212 10.72 -10.31 0.16
C TYR A 212 11.34 -11.50 0.86
N VAL A 213 12.50 -11.30 1.50
CA VAL A 213 13.25 -12.35 2.20
C VAL A 213 13.71 -11.83 3.56
N PRO A 214 12.88 -11.93 4.62
CA PRO A 214 13.19 -11.34 5.93
C PRO A 214 14.45 -11.86 6.58
N ILE A 215 14.88 -13.06 6.21
CA ILE A 215 16.14 -13.67 6.64
C ILE A 215 16.74 -14.40 5.43
N LEU A 216 17.79 -13.83 4.86
CA LEU A 216 18.55 -14.43 3.77
C LEU A 216 19.63 -15.37 4.32
N PRO A 217 19.65 -16.65 3.93
CA PRO A 217 20.74 -17.56 4.27
C PRO A 217 22.06 -17.14 3.61
N ALA A 218 23.19 -17.44 4.27
CA ALA A 218 24.53 -17.12 3.77
C ALA A 218 24.81 -17.64 2.35
N GLN A 219 24.29 -18.82 2.01
CA GLN A 219 24.51 -19.45 0.70
C GLN A 219 23.81 -18.73 -0.45
N LEU A 220 22.92 -17.77 -0.16
CA LEU A 220 22.13 -17.03 -1.15
C LEU A 220 22.47 -15.54 -1.17
N LEU A 221 23.64 -15.14 -0.63
CA LEU A 221 24.08 -13.74 -0.64
C LEU A 221 24.19 -13.14 -2.05
N GLU A 222 24.41 -13.97 -3.08
CA GLU A 222 24.40 -13.54 -4.49
C GLU A 222 23.07 -12.87 -4.91
N VAL A 223 21.95 -13.19 -4.26
CA VAL A 223 20.63 -12.59 -4.53
C VAL A 223 20.65 -11.08 -4.29
N LEU A 224 21.53 -10.58 -3.43
CA LEU A 224 21.66 -9.14 -3.16
C LEU A 224 22.08 -8.33 -4.39
N SER A 225 22.69 -8.98 -5.39
CA SER A 225 23.10 -8.36 -6.65
C SER A 225 22.00 -8.33 -7.72
N THR A 226 20.79 -8.83 -7.43
CA THR A 226 19.67 -8.82 -8.38
C THR A 226 19.34 -7.39 -8.84
N PRO A 227 19.01 -7.12 -10.12
CA PRO A 227 18.66 -5.77 -10.57
C PRO A 227 17.29 -5.32 -10.07
N THR A 228 16.44 -6.23 -9.60
CA THR A 228 15.09 -5.92 -9.14
C THR A 228 15.06 -5.35 -7.71
N PRO A 229 14.07 -4.53 -7.37
CA PRO A 229 13.85 -4.09 -5.99
C PRO A 229 13.69 -5.29 -5.04
N PHE A 230 14.06 -5.11 -3.78
CA PHE A 230 13.86 -6.12 -2.74
C PHE A 230 13.75 -5.52 -1.34
N ILE A 231 13.14 -6.28 -0.42
CA ILE A 231 13.25 -6.08 1.02
C ILE A 231 13.84 -7.36 1.61
N ILE A 232 15.10 -7.30 2.05
CA ILE A 232 15.86 -8.45 2.51
C ILE A 232 16.48 -8.18 3.88
N GLY A 233 16.49 -9.19 4.77
CA GLY A 233 17.23 -9.13 6.02
C GLY A 233 18.46 -10.04 6.01
N VAL A 234 19.61 -9.53 6.43
CA VAL A 234 20.89 -10.26 6.49
C VAL A 234 21.48 -10.21 7.90
N ASN A 235 22.10 -11.32 8.32
CA ASN A 235 22.79 -11.35 9.60
C ASN A 235 24.02 -10.41 9.57
N ALA A 236 24.24 -9.67 10.65
CA ALA A 236 25.38 -8.75 10.76
C ALA A 236 26.77 -9.41 10.59
N ALA A 237 26.87 -10.74 10.68
CA ALA A 237 28.09 -11.47 10.32
C ALA A 237 28.54 -11.25 8.86
N PHE A 238 27.61 -10.91 7.96
CA PHE A 238 27.85 -10.66 6.53
C PHE A 238 27.75 -9.17 6.17
N GLN A 239 28.14 -8.30 7.10
CA GLN A 239 28.09 -6.85 6.90
C GLN A 239 29.04 -6.36 5.81
N ALA A 240 30.21 -7.01 5.65
CA ALA A 240 31.20 -6.60 4.66
C ALA A 240 30.64 -6.72 3.25
N GLU A 241 30.00 -7.85 2.95
CA GLU A 241 29.32 -8.13 1.68
C GLU A 241 28.18 -7.15 1.40
N ALA A 242 27.45 -6.75 2.45
CA ALA A 242 26.39 -5.75 2.33
C ALA A 242 26.91 -4.35 1.98
N GLN A 243 28.10 -3.98 2.47
CA GLN A 243 28.71 -2.66 2.24
C GLN A 243 29.32 -2.50 0.84
N GLU A 244 29.61 -3.60 0.14
CA GLU A 244 30.11 -3.58 -1.24
C GLU A 244 29.03 -3.23 -2.28
N LEU A 245 27.75 -3.27 -1.89
CA LEU A 245 26.62 -3.04 -2.78
C LEU A 245 26.38 -1.55 -3.02
N LEU A 246 26.52 -1.12 -4.27
CA LEU A 246 26.46 0.31 -4.65
C LEU A 246 25.03 0.85 -4.78
N ASP A 247 24.01 -0.01 -4.92
CA ASP A 247 22.63 0.41 -5.19
C ASP A 247 21.63 -0.08 -4.13
N VAL A 248 22.12 -0.47 -2.95
CA VAL A 248 21.32 -1.03 -1.86
C VAL A 248 21.34 -0.10 -0.65
N ILE A 249 20.14 0.26 -0.17
CA ILE A 249 19.97 1.04 1.06
C ILE A 249 20.11 0.08 2.25
N VAL A 250 21.10 0.33 3.12
CA VAL A 250 21.40 -0.55 4.25
C VAL A 250 20.90 0.08 5.55
N ALA A 251 19.97 -0.61 6.23
CA ALA A 251 19.43 -0.25 7.53
C ALA A 251 20.00 -1.15 8.62
N ASP A 252 20.98 -0.64 9.36
CA ASP A 252 21.56 -1.31 10.53
C ASP A 252 20.65 -1.11 11.75
N LEU A 253 19.93 -2.17 12.13
CA LEU A 253 18.99 -2.16 13.25
C LEU A 253 19.67 -2.23 14.61
N ASP A 254 20.94 -2.65 14.66
CA ASP A 254 21.71 -2.73 15.91
C ASP A 254 22.45 -1.42 16.19
N GLY A 255 22.97 -0.77 15.15
CA GLY A 255 23.57 0.57 15.22
C GLY A 255 22.56 1.71 15.16
N GLY A 256 21.33 1.47 14.68
CA GLY A 256 20.29 2.49 14.55
C GLY A 256 20.49 3.46 13.40
N THR A 257 21.13 3.02 12.31
CA THR A 257 21.53 3.87 11.19
C THR A 257 20.96 3.38 9.85
N VAL A 258 20.77 4.30 8.91
CA VAL A 258 20.43 3.99 7.52
C VAL A 258 21.47 4.64 6.62
N THR A 259 22.12 3.83 5.79
CA THR A 259 23.11 4.27 4.80
C THR A 259 22.48 4.20 3.42
N VAL A 260 22.44 5.35 2.73
CA VAL A 260 21.93 5.47 1.36
C VAL A 260 23.15 5.67 0.45
N PRO A 261 23.38 4.80 -0.55
CA PRO A 261 24.48 4.99 -1.49
C PRO A 261 24.34 6.28 -2.31
N GLU A 262 25.45 6.88 -2.71
CA GLU A 262 25.47 8.18 -3.41
C GLU A 262 24.69 8.18 -4.74
N CYS A 263 24.62 7.05 -5.45
CA CYS A 263 23.88 6.92 -6.69
C CYS A 263 22.37 6.67 -6.50
N VAL A 264 21.89 6.56 -5.26
CA VAL A 264 20.49 6.32 -4.92
C VAL A 264 19.86 7.62 -4.40
N HIS A 265 18.89 8.15 -5.15
CA HIS A 265 18.11 9.30 -4.74
C HIS A 265 16.72 8.87 -4.26
N ILE A 266 16.46 9.02 -2.95
CA ILE A 266 15.15 8.79 -2.34
C ILE A 266 14.42 10.13 -2.25
N PRO A 267 13.39 10.37 -3.07
CA PRO A 267 12.64 11.60 -2.97
C PRO A 267 11.82 11.63 -1.67
N PRO A 268 11.77 12.77 -0.97
CA PRO A 268 11.01 12.91 0.27
C PRO A 268 9.50 13.00 0.01
N LEU A 269 8.70 12.81 1.05
CA LEU A 269 7.26 13.08 1.01
C LEU A 269 6.97 14.54 0.60
N PRO A 270 5.84 14.83 -0.08
CA PRO A 270 5.45 16.20 -0.42
C PRO A 270 5.22 17.04 0.84
N GLU A 271 5.64 18.30 0.84
CA GLU A 271 5.24 19.25 1.90
C GLU A 271 3.78 19.73 1.69
N PRO A 272 3.01 19.99 2.75
CA PRO A 272 3.38 19.96 4.19
C PRO A 272 3.28 18.56 4.84
N LEU A 273 2.99 17.49 4.07
CA LEU A 273 2.71 16.17 4.65
C LEU A 273 3.93 15.58 5.34
N GLN A 274 5.14 15.83 4.84
CA GLN A 274 6.38 15.39 5.46
C GLN A 274 6.53 15.94 6.88
N SER A 275 6.52 17.27 7.02
CA SER A 275 6.68 17.95 8.31
C SER A 275 5.55 17.62 9.30
N GLN A 276 4.30 17.55 8.82
CA GLN A 276 3.15 17.15 9.63
C GLN A 276 3.29 15.71 10.14
N THR A 277 3.62 14.77 9.26
CA THR A 277 3.80 13.35 9.63
C THR A 277 4.90 13.21 10.67
N HIS A 278 6.04 13.89 10.47
CA HIS A 278 7.14 13.87 11.43
C HIS A 278 6.72 14.40 12.81
N SER A 279 6.00 15.52 12.86
CA SER A 279 5.50 16.10 14.11
C SER A 279 4.54 15.16 14.85
N ILE A 280 3.60 14.54 14.13
CA ILE A 280 2.65 13.59 14.73
C ILE A 280 3.37 12.35 15.26
N LEU A 281 4.33 11.81 14.50
CA LEU A 281 5.14 10.66 14.94
C LEU A 281 5.93 10.98 16.21
N SER A 282 6.51 12.18 16.30
CA SER A 282 7.23 12.64 17.49
C SER A 282 6.32 12.65 18.72
N MET A 283 5.10 13.17 18.56
CA MET A 283 4.09 13.21 19.64
C MET A 283 3.56 11.84 20.06
N VAL A 284 3.56 10.85 19.17
CA VAL A 284 3.16 9.47 19.48
C VAL A 284 4.28 8.70 20.17
N LEU A 285 5.53 8.94 19.77
CA LEU A 285 6.69 8.27 20.35
C LEU A 285 7.04 8.83 21.73
N ASP A 286 7.06 10.16 21.84
CA ASP A 286 7.52 10.89 23.02
C ASP A 286 6.48 11.95 23.47
N PRO A 287 5.28 11.54 23.93
CA PRO A 287 4.22 12.47 24.32
C PRO A 287 4.60 13.38 25.49
N GLU A 288 5.59 12.98 26.30
CA GLU A 288 6.09 13.76 27.43
C GLU A 288 6.85 15.02 27.00
N LEU A 289 7.31 15.09 25.73
CA LEU A 289 8.08 16.22 25.22
C LEU A 289 7.28 17.54 25.27
N GLU A 290 5.95 17.50 25.06
CA GLU A 290 5.08 18.68 25.18
C GLU A 290 4.95 19.21 26.61
N LEU A 291 5.19 18.34 27.60
CA LEU A 291 4.97 18.64 29.02
C LEU A 291 6.28 18.82 29.78
N ALA A 292 7.42 18.51 29.16
CA ALA A 292 8.73 18.51 29.80
C ALA A 292 9.10 19.84 30.45
N ASP A 293 8.63 20.96 29.88
CA ASP A 293 8.89 22.31 30.38
C ASP A 293 7.82 22.83 31.35
N LEU A 294 6.75 22.08 31.61
CA LEU A 294 5.71 22.50 32.55
C LEU A 294 6.23 22.40 33.98
N ALA A 295 6.22 23.52 34.71
CA ALA A 295 6.57 23.55 36.13
C ALA A 295 5.65 22.69 37.02
N PHE A 296 4.42 22.40 36.54
CA PHE A 296 3.41 21.61 37.22
C PHE A 296 2.72 20.67 36.21
N PRO A 297 3.35 19.54 35.83
CA PRO A 297 2.78 18.62 34.86
C PRO A 297 1.52 17.93 35.43
N PRO A 298 0.53 17.61 34.59
CA PRO A 298 -0.65 16.88 35.03
C PRO A 298 -0.25 15.49 35.58
N PRO A 299 -0.92 14.98 36.62
CA PRO A 299 -0.49 13.79 37.37
C PRO A 299 -0.58 12.45 36.61
N THR A 300 -1.06 12.42 35.37
CA THR A 300 -1.20 11.17 34.60
C THR A 300 -0.95 11.38 33.10
N THR A 301 0.28 11.19 32.66
CA THR A 301 0.58 10.80 31.28
C THR A 301 0.94 9.33 31.25
N SER A 302 -0.05 8.46 31.08
CA SER A 302 0.24 7.04 30.87
C SER A 302 0.78 6.85 29.44
N THR A 303 2.02 6.42 29.31
CA THR A 303 2.58 6.00 28.02
C THR A 303 1.80 4.81 27.46
N SER A 304 1.48 4.85 26.15
CA SER A 304 0.86 3.72 25.46
C SER A 304 1.70 2.45 25.60
N SER A 305 1.07 1.29 25.78
CA SER A 305 1.78 0.02 25.68
C SER A 305 2.39 -0.14 24.29
N LEU A 306 3.49 -0.88 24.15
CA LEU A 306 4.16 -1.07 22.85
C LEU A 306 3.20 -1.58 21.74
N LYS A 307 2.23 -2.43 22.11
CA LYS A 307 1.19 -2.93 21.19
C LYS A 307 0.26 -1.82 20.72
N MET A 308 -0.09 -0.88 21.60
CA MET A 308 -0.97 0.24 21.26
C MET A 308 -0.19 1.31 20.48
N GLN A 309 1.02 1.63 20.91
CA GLN A 309 1.91 2.55 20.20
C GLN A 309 2.19 2.09 18.76
N ASP A 310 2.34 0.78 18.53
CA ASP A 310 2.43 0.20 17.18
C ASP A 310 1.20 0.56 16.31
N LYS A 311 -0.02 0.54 16.89
CA LYS A 311 -1.24 0.91 16.18
C LYS A 311 -1.37 2.41 15.98
N GLU A 312 -0.94 3.21 16.95
CA GLU A 312 -0.88 4.67 16.84
C GLU A 312 0.04 5.08 15.69
N LEU A 313 1.25 4.51 15.61
CA LEU A 313 2.18 4.72 14.50
C LEU A 313 1.55 4.33 13.16
N ARG A 314 0.93 3.14 13.06
CA ARG A 314 0.24 2.71 11.83
C ARG A 314 -0.93 3.62 11.45
N ALA A 315 -1.67 4.12 12.42
CA ALA A 315 -2.75 5.06 12.18
C ALA A 315 -2.22 6.39 11.58
N VAL A 316 -1.02 6.84 11.94
CA VAL A 316 -0.37 7.99 11.29
C VAL A 316 -0.13 7.70 9.80
N PHE A 317 0.39 6.53 9.44
CA PHE A 317 0.63 6.16 8.03
C PHE A 317 -0.66 5.94 7.25
N LEU A 318 -1.70 5.38 7.89
CA LEU A 318 -3.01 5.24 7.28
C LEU A 318 -3.61 6.61 6.93
N ARG A 319 -3.47 7.59 7.84
CA ARG A 319 -3.81 8.99 7.58
C ARG A 319 -2.97 9.58 6.45
N LEU A 320 -1.66 9.39 6.48
CA LEU A 320 -0.77 9.86 5.42
C LEU A 320 -1.21 9.33 4.05
N PHE A 321 -1.53 8.05 3.92
CA PHE A 321 -2.04 7.50 2.66
C PHE A 321 -3.39 8.06 2.26
N ALA A 322 -4.31 8.27 3.20
CA ALA A 322 -5.57 8.92 2.87
C ALA A 322 -5.37 10.34 2.35
N GLN A 323 -4.39 11.09 2.86
CA GLN A 323 -4.01 12.41 2.34
C GLN A 323 -3.25 12.32 1.01
N LEU A 324 -2.35 11.35 0.84
CA LEU A 324 -1.59 11.12 -0.40
C LEU A 324 -2.47 10.62 -1.54
N LEU A 325 -3.51 9.85 -1.26
CA LEU A 325 -4.37 9.22 -2.27
C LEU A 325 -5.80 9.78 -2.27
N GLN A 326 -6.09 10.86 -1.53
CA GLN A 326 -7.42 11.50 -1.57
C GLN A 326 -7.85 11.82 -3.01
N GLY A 327 -9.08 11.45 -3.36
CA GLY A 327 -9.63 11.68 -4.69
C GLY A 327 -9.10 10.73 -5.79
N TYR A 328 -8.29 9.71 -5.47
CA TYR A 328 -7.76 8.78 -6.48
C TYR A 328 -8.87 8.12 -7.32
N ARG A 329 -10.02 7.81 -6.70
CA ARG A 329 -11.17 7.19 -7.38
C ARG A 329 -11.76 8.05 -8.49
N TRP A 330 -11.66 9.37 -8.37
CA TRP A 330 -12.08 10.32 -9.41
C TRP A 330 -11.15 10.33 -10.62
N CYS A 331 -9.99 9.69 -10.52
CA CYS A 331 -9.03 9.54 -11.61
C CYS A 331 -9.03 8.12 -12.20
N LEU A 332 -10.02 7.28 -11.87
CA LEU A 332 -10.12 5.94 -12.44
C LEU A 332 -10.97 5.98 -13.72
N HIS A 333 -10.36 5.53 -14.81
CA HIS A 333 -10.99 5.43 -16.13
C HIS A 333 -11.23 3.95 -16.46
N MET A 334 -12.49 3.60 -16.71
CA MET A 334 -12.84 2.26 -17.16
C MET A 334 -12.71 2.20 -18.69
N VAL A 335 -11.78 1.38 -19.16
CA VAL A 335 -11.43 1.26 -20.58
C VAL A 335 -12.15 0.09 -21.24
N ARG A 336 -12.39 -0.99 -20.47
CA ARG A 336 -13.07 -2.20 -20.93
C ARG A 336 -13.88 -2.80 -19.78
N ILE A 337 -15.04 -3.38 -20.08
CA ILE A 337 -15.87 -4.09 -19.10
C ILE A 337 -15.76 -5.62 -19.27
N HIS A 338 -15.71 -6.10 -20.52
CA HIS A 338 -15.74 -7.54 -20.85
C HIS A 338 -14.54 -7.92 -21.76
N PRO A 339 -13.92 -9.12 -21.62
CA PRO A 339 -14.23 -10.22 -20.70
C PRO A 339 -13.92 -9.94 -19.23
N GLU A 340 -13.05 -8.97 -18.96
CA GLU A 340 -12.68 -8.53 -17.62
C GLU A 340 -12.55 -6.99 -17.58
N PRO A 341 -12.87 -6.36 -16.42
CA PRO A 341 -12.79 -4.93 -16.27
C PRO A 341 -11.34 -4.45 -16.32
N VAL A 342 -11.04 -3.54 -17.24
CA VAL A 342 -9.74 -2.87 -17.32
C VAL A 342 -9.92 -1.44 -16.85
N ILE A 343 -9.28 -1.13 -15.73
CA ILE A 343 -9.31 0.19 -15.09
C ILE A 343 -7.92 0.78 -15.18
N ARG A 344 -7.84 2.03 -15.64
CA ARG A 344 -6.60 2.81 -15.67
C ARG A 344 -6.68 4.01 -14.76
N PHE A 345 -5.53 4.42 -14.26
CA PHE A 345 -5.41 5.61 -13.44
C PHE A 345 -4.92 6.80 -14.28
N HIS A 346 -5.70 7.88 -14.29
CA HIS A 346 -5.37 9.10 -15.01
C HIS A 346 -4.41 9.97 -14.17
N LYS A 347 -3.12 9.58 -14.16
CA LYS A 347 -2.03 10.23 -13.39
C LYS A 347 -1.97 11.75 -13.57
N ALA A 348 -2.04 12.24 -14.81
CA ALA A 348 -1.93 13.67 -15.11
C ALA A 348 -3.02 14.52 -14.44
N ALA A 349 -4.29 14.09 -14.54
CA ALA A 349 -5.42 14.73 -13.87
C ALA A 349 -5.28 14.71 -12.35
N PHE A 350 -4.81 13.61 -11.77
CA PHE A 350 -4.61 13.50 -10.32
C PHE A 350 -3.57 14.51 -9.82
N LEU A 351 -2.39 14.54 -10.44
CA LEU A 351 -1.29 15.43 -10.05
C LEU A 351 -1.62 16.90 -10.35
N GLY A 352 -2.12 17.18 -11.56
CA GLY A 352 -2.44 18.53 -12.02
C GLY A 352 -3.59 19.18 -11.25
N GLN A 353 -4.59 18.41 -10.81
CA GLN A 353 -5.64 18.95 -9.94
C GLN A 353 -5.13 19.29 -8.55
N ARG A 354 -4.10 18.59 -8.07
CA ARG A 354 -3.55 18.77 -6.72
C ARG A 354 -2.34 19.70 -6.64
N GLY A 355 -1.86 20.20 -7.77
CA GLY A 355 -0.65 21.02 -7.82
C GLY A 355 0.62 20.24 -7.46
N LEU A 356 0.63 18.92 -7.66
CA LEU A 356 1.75 18.02 -7.33
C LEU A 356 2.47 17.51 -8.59
N VAL A 357 2.45 18.31 -9.65
CA VAL A 357 2.98 17.95 -10.98
C VAL A 357 4.49 17.72 -10.96
N GLU A 358 5.20 18.52 -10.17
CA GLU A 358 6.66 18.52 -10.08
C GLU A 358 7.16 17.70 -8.87
N ASP A 359 6.26 17.01 -8.17
CA ASP A 359 6.61 16.22 -7.00
C ASP A 359 7.22 14.87 -7.42
N ASP A 360 8.54 14.74 -7.29
CA ASP A 360 9.30 13.55 -7.72
C ASP A 360 8.85 12.27 -6.99
N PHE A 361 8.54 12.37 -5.70
CA PHE A 361 8.10 11.23 -4.90
C PHE A 361 6.79 10.65 -5.43
N LEU A 362 5.73 11.46 -5.49
CA LEU A 362 4.42 11.00 -5.90
C LEU A 362 4.41 10.58 -7.38
N MET A 363 5.21 11.24 -8.23
CA MET A 363 5.41 10.83 -9.61
C MET A 363 5.92 9.38 -9.71
N LYS A 364 6.97 9.03 -8.95
CA LYS A 364 7.52 7.66 -8.91
C LYS A 364 6.56 6.66 -8.28
N VAL A 365 5.91 7.01 -7.17
CA VAL A 365 4.92 6.11 -6.52
C VAL A 365 3.79 5.73 -7.48
N LEU A 366 3.26 6.69 -8.24
CA LEU A 366 2.16 6.45 -9.19
C LEU A 366 2.60 5.67 -10.44
N GLU A 367 3.89 5.55 -10.70
CA GLU A 367 4.46 4.72 -11.78
C GLU A 367 4.86 3.33 -11.31
N GLY A 368 5.01 3.14 -9.99
CA GLY A 368 5.43 1.87 -9.39
C GLY A 368 4.42 0.74 -9.58
N MET A 369 4.96 -0.48 -9.62
CA MET A 369 4.23 -1.75 -9.62
C MET A 369 3.28 -1.87 -8.42
N ALA A 370 3.68 -1.39 -7.24
CA ALA A 370 2.83 -1.42 -6.05
C ALA A 370 1.53 -0.60 -6.26
N PHE A 371 1.62 0.55 -6.93
CA PHE A 371 0.45 1.37 -7.25
C PHE A 371 -0.38 0.79 -8.39
N ALA A 372 0.26 0.19 -9.41
CA ALA A 372 -0.44 -0.55 -10.45
C ALA A 372 -1.29 -1.69 -9.86
N GLY A 373 -0.73 -2.46 -8.92
CA GLY A 373 -1.45 -3.48 -8.16
C GLY A 373 -2.61 -2.90 -7.35
N PHE A 374 -2.40 -1.76 -6.69
CA PHE A 374 -3.46 -1.03 -5.98
C PHE A 374 -4.62 -0.62 -6.91
N VAL A 375 -4.34 -0.11 -8.11
CA VAL A 375 -5.39 0.24 -9.09
C VAL A 375 -6.13 -1.00 -9.56
N SER A 376 -5.43 -2.09 -9.82
CA SER A 376 -6.04 -3.36 -10.26
C SER A 376 -6.96 -3.94 -9.19
N GLU A 377 -6.51 -4.01 -7.93
CA GLU A 377 -7.27 -4.60 -6.83
C GLU A 377 -8.38 -3.67 -6.32
N ARG A 378 -8.07 -2.39 -6.12
CA ARG A 378 -8.97 -1.44 -5.43
C ARG A 378 -9.76 -0.55 -6.38
N GLY A 379 -9.38 -0.48 -7.65
CA GLY A 379 -10.08 0.29 -8.67
C GLY A 379 -11.49 -0.24 -8.95
N VAL A 380 -11.70 -1.55 -8.80
CA VAL A 380 -13.01 -2.20 -9.00
C VAL A 380 -14.05 -1.55 -8.07
N PRO A 381 -15.20 -1.10 -8.62
CA PRO A 381 -16.18 -0.35 -7.84
C PRO A 381 -16.98 -1.21 -6.86
N TYR A 382 -17.18 -2.50 -7.14
CA TYR A 382 -17.96 -3.41 -6.31
C TYR A 382 -17.07 -4.50 -5.71
N ARG A 383 -16.69 -4.33 -4.43
CA ARG A 383 -15.78 -5.22 -3.70
C ARG A 383 -15.98 -5.06 -2.18
N PRO A 384 -15.37 -5.92 -1.34
CA PRO A 384 -15.29 -5.64 0.09
C PRO A 384 -14.52 -4.34 0.35
N THR A 385 -15.00 -3.54 1.30
CA THR A 385 -14.34 -2.30 1.76
C THR A 385 -13.54 -2.54 3.03
N ASP A 386 -12.48 -1.77 3.22
CA ASP A 386 -11.70 -1.75 4.45
C ASP A 386 -11.53 -0.34 5.04
N LEU A 387 -10.77 -0.24 6.14
CA LEU A 387 -10.58 1.00 6.87
C LEU A 387 -9.98 2.13 6.01
N PHE A 388 -9.15 1.82 5.01
CA PHE A 388 -8.61 2.84 4.12
C PHE A 388 -9.71 3.41 3.21
N ASP A 389 -10.60 2.55 2.70
CA ASP A 389 -11.73 3.00 1.87
C ASP A 389 -12.67 3.92 2.65
N GLU A 390 -12.96 3.57 3.90
CA GLU A 390 -13.79 4.40 4.79
C GLU A 390 -13.14 5.76 5.06
N LEU A 391 -11.83 5.77 5.33
CA LEU A 391 -11.07 6.97 5.63
C LEU A 391 -11.02 7.93 4.42
N VAL A 392 -10.71 7.42 3.22
CA VAL A 392 -10.68 8.24 1.99
C VAL A 392 -12.06 8.75 1.61
N ALA A 393 -13.11 7.96 1.85
CA ALA A 393 -14.47 8.33 1.48
C ALA A 393 -15.06 9.41 2.39
N HIS A 394 -14.86 9.31 3.72
CA HIS A 394 -15.64 10.08 4.69
C HIS A 394 -14.81 11.01 5.58
N GLU A 395 -13.55 10.68 5.86
CA GLU A 395 -12.79 11.36 6.91
C GLU A 395 -11.80 12.41 6.38
N VAL A 396 -11.57 12.46 5.07
CA VAL A 396 -10.66 13.45 4.45
C VAL A 396 -11.01 14.90 4.82
N ALA A 397 -12.30 15.24 4.89
CA ALA A 397 -12.75 16.57 5.27
C ALA A 397 -12.43 16.89 6.75
N ARG A 398 -12.63 15.91 7.64
CA ARG A 398 -12.27 16.01 9.07
C ARG A 398 -10.77 16.18 9.24
N MET A 399 -9.97 15.35 8.56
CA MET A 399 -8.51 15.39 8.64
C MET A 399 -7.97 16.78 8.34
N ARG A 400 -8.45 17.42 7.26
CA ARG A 400 -8.05 18.80 6.94
C ARG A 400 -8.49 19.84 7.95
N ALA A 401 -9.68 19.68 8.53
CA ALA A 401 -10.14 20.59 9.59
C ALA A 401 -9.27 20.46 10.86
N ASP A 402 -8.78 19.24 11.12
CA ASP A 402 -7.95 18.92 12.26
C ASP A 402 -6.47 19.30 12.06
N ASP A 403 -5.96 19.46 10.83
CA ASP A 403 -4.53 19.72 10.53
C ASP A 403 -3.92 20.91 11.30
N SER A 404 -4.73 21.91 11.67
CA SER A 404 -4.30 23.06 12.47
C SER A 404 -4.41 22.87 13.99
N HIS A 405 -4.90 21.72 14.45
CA HIS A 405 -5.20 21.42 15.85
C HIS A 405 -4.56 20.08 16.26
N PRO A 406 -3.29 20.09 16.73
CA PRO A 406 -2.53 18.87 17.05
C PRO A 406 -3.26 17.88 17.95
N GLN A 407 -3.99 18.38 18.95
CA GLN A 407 -4.75 17.54 19.88
C GLN A 407 -5.91 16.78 19.20
N ARG A 408 -6.56 17.39 18.20
CA ARG A 408 -7.61 16.71 17.41
C ARG A 408 -7.01 15.67 16.48
N VAL A 409 -5.83 15.98 15.91
CA VAL A 409 -5.05 15.04 15.10
C VAL A 409 -4.71 13.80 15.93
N LEU A 410 -4.11 13.97 17.10
CA LEU A 410 -3.74 12.88 18.01
C LEU A 410 -4.95 12.07 18.47
N ARG A 411 -6.08 12.73 18.75
CA ARG A 411 -7.33 12.03 19.07
C ARG A 411 -7.79 11.12 17.93
N HIS A 412 -7.80 11.61 16.69
CA HIS A 412 -8.19 10.80 15.54
C HIS A 412 -7.17 9.66 15.28
N VAL A 413 -5.87 9.89 15.52
CA VAL A 413 -4.85 8.81 15.50
C VAL A 413 -5.21 7.72 16.51
N LYS A 414 -5.58 8.07 17.75
CA LYS A 414 -6.01 7.10 18.78
C LYS A 414 -7.27 6.35 18.39
N GLU A 415 -8.27 7.03 17.83
CA GLU A 415 -9.51 6.39 17.34
C GLU A 415 -9.23 5.33 16.25
N LEU A 416 -8.33 5.63 15.30
CA LEU A 416 -7.90 4.67 14.27
C LEU A 416 -7.03 3.54 14.87
N ALA A 417 -6.15 3.86 15.81
CA ALA A 417 -5.32 2.90 16.50
C ALA A 417 -6.15 1.85 17.27
N GLU A 418 -7.24 2.28 17.91
CA GLU A 418 -8.18 1.37 18.57
C GLU A 418 -8.85 0.41 17.58
N GLN A 419 -9.21 0.87 16.38
CA GLN A 419 -9.79 0.01 15.35
C GLN A 419 -8.77 -1.03 14.85
N LEU A 420 -7.53 -0.62 14.62
CA LEU A 420 -6.43 -1.54 14.27
C LEU A 420 -6.14 -2.53 15.42
N TYR A 421 -6.18 -2.07 16.67
CA TYR A 421 -5.97 -2.91 17.84
C TYR A 421 -7.07 -3.97 17.98
N LYS A 422 -8.35 -3.56 17.86
CA LYS A 422 -9.52 -4.45 17.88
C LYS A 422 -9.49 -5.44 16.72
N ASN A 423 -9.01 -5.03 15.55
CA ASN A 423 -8.84 -5.94 14.41
C ASN A 423 -7.87 -7.07 14.75
N GLU A 424 -6.70 -6.78 15.33
CA GLU A 424 -5.72 -7.82 15.68
C GLU A 424 -6.06 -8.60 16.97
N ASN A 425 -6.84 -8.00 17.87
CA ASN A 425 -7.20 -8.56 19.18
C ASN A 425 -8.72 -8.51 19.40
N PRO A 426 -9.50 -9.27 18.61
CA PRO A 426 -10.96 -9.24 18.70
C PRO A 426 -11.50 -9.77 20.02
N TYR A 427 -10.74 -10.64 20.70
CA TYR A 427 -11.10 -11.22 21.98
C TYR A 427 -10.08 -10.85 23.06
N PRO A 428 -10.51 -10.76 24.33
CA PRO A 428 -9.60 -10.55 25.46
C PRO A 428 -8.49 -11.61 25.51
N ALA A 429 -7.31 -11.22 26.00
CA ALA A 429 -6.23 -12.17 26.21
C ALA A 429 -6.61 -13.15 27.34
N VAL A 430 -6.59 -14.45 27.04
CA VAL A 430 -6.87 -15.49 28.03
C VAL A 430 -5.56 -16.12 28.47
N ALA A 431 -5.27 -16.07 29.78
CA ALA A 431 -4.12 -16.77 30.35
C ALA A 431 -4.37 -18.28 30.27
N MET A 432 -3.48 -19.00 29.57
CA MET A 432 -3.56 -20.45 29.45
C MET A 432 -2.39 -21.13 30.14
N HIS A 433 -2.62 -22.38 30.54
CA HIS A 433 -1.56 -23.25 31.03
C HIS A 433 -0.60 -23.56 29.89
N LYS A 434 0.60 -23.00 29.96
CA LYS A 434 1.72 -23.36 29.10
C LYS A 434 2.52 -24.43 29.84
N VAL A 435 2.90 -25.49 29.14
CA VAL A 435 3.85 -26.49 29.68
C VAL A 435 5.09 -25.76 30.16
N GLN A 436 5.58 -26.10 31.35
CA GLN A 436 6.79 -25.49 31.90
C GLN A 436 7.92 -25.64 30.89
N ARG A 437 8.58 -24.52 30.58
CA ARG A 437 9.77 -24.52 29.73
C ARG A 437 10.81 -25.48 30.34
N PRO A 438 11.67 -26.11 29.52
CA PRO A 438 12.77 -26.91 30.04
C PRO A 438 13.58 -26.07 31.03
N GLY A 439 14.04 -26.67 32.13
CA GLY A 439 14.90 -25.96 33.09
C GLY A 439 16.12 -25.36 32.39
N GLU A 440 16.67 -24.26 32.93
CA GLU A 440 17.82 -23.56 32.32
C GLU A 440 19.01 -24.50 32.08
N ALA A 441 19.19 -25.56 32.88
CA ALA A 441 20.25 -26.55 32.70
C ALA A 441 19.82 -27.81 31.90
N SER A 442 18.57 -27.91 31.44
CA SER A 442 18.09 -29.11 30.73
C SER A 442 18.78 -29.31 29.39
N HIS A 443 19.12 -28.22 28.71
CA HIS A 443 19.97 -28.22 27.52
C HIS A 443 21.46 -28.48 27.83
N LEU A 444 21.88 -28.64 29.09
CA LEU A 444 23.26 -28.96 29.48
C LEU A 444 23.44 -30.43 29.92
N ARG A 445 22.35 -31.23 29.97
CA ARG A 445 22.43 -32.65 30.38
C ARG A 445 23.34 -33.46 29.43
N ARG A 446 24.18 -34.32 30.02
CA ARG A 446 25.32 -35.02 29.38
C ARG A 446 24.97 -36.05 28.30
N ALA A 447 23.74 -36.54 28.24
CA ALA A 447 23.33 -37.56 27.25
C ALA A 447 22.00 -37.16 26.59
N PRO A 448 22.03 -36.42 25.47
CA PRO A 448 20.86 -36.28 24.64
C PRO A 448 20.54 -37.65 24.03
N ARG A 449 19.33 -38.15 24.26
CA ARG A 449 18.80 -39.22 23.41
C ARG A 449 18.61 -38.61 22.03
N PRO A 450 18.98 -39.28 20.93
CA PRO A 450 18.66 -38.75 19.61
C PRO A 450 17.15 -38.55 19.48
N PHE A 451 16.72 -37.49 18.79
CA PHE A 451 15.31 -37.28 18.49
C PHE A 451 14.74 -38.56 17.84
N PRO A 452 13.64 -39.13 18.38
CA PRO A 452 13.11 -40.38 17.85
C PRO A 452 12.59 -40.17 16.43
N ARG A 453 12.66 -41.23 15.61
CA ARG A 453 11.90 -41.28 14.37
C ARG A 453 10.42 -41.40 14.72
N LEU A 454 9.61 -40.51 14.16
CA LEU A 454 8.15 -40.57 14.31
C LEU A 454 7.59 -41.74 13.50
N ASP A 455 6.61 -42.43 14.06
CA ASP A 455 5.82 -43.44 13.33
C ASP A 455 4.85 -42.74 12.36
N GLU A 456 5.15 -42.81 11.06
CA GLU A 456 4.35 -42.23 9.99
C GLU A 456 2.92 -42.79 9.95
N GLY A 457 2.75 -44.10 10.18
CA GLY A 457 1.45 -44.76 10.18
C GLY A 457 0.57 -44.28 11.34
N MET A 458 1.16 -44.06 12.51
CA MET A 458 0.46 -43.51 13.67
C MET A 458 0.03 -42.05 13.45
N VAL A 459 0.92 -41.20 12.90
CA VAL A 459 0.58 -39.80 12.58
C VAL A 459 -0.53 -39.75 11.54
N GLN A 460 -0.44 -40.55 10.48
CA GLN A 460 -1.48 -40.61 9.44
C GLN A 460 -2.81 -41.08 10.02
N TRP A 461 -2.82 -42.09 10.90
CA TRP A 461 -4.02 -42.55 11.57
C TRP A 461 -4.71 -41.46 12.41
N ILE A 462 -3.93 -40.61 13.11
CA ILE A 462 -4.47 -39.46 13.86
C ILE A 462 -5.12 -38.46 12.89
N VAL A 463 -4.45 -38.16 11.77
CA VAL A 463 -4.95 -37.26 10.72
C VAL A 463 -6.26 -37.79 10.12
N ASP A 464 -6.30 -39.07 9.78
CA ASP A 464 -7.49 -39.72 9.21
C ASP A 464 -8.65 -39.72 10.21
N GLN A 465 -8.37 -40.00 11.50
CA GLN A 465 -9.39 -39.94 12.55
C GLN A 465 -9.96 -38.53 12.73
N ALA A 466 -9.12 -37.50 12.71
CA ALA A 466 -9.57 -36.12 12.79
C ALA A 466 -10.38 -35.72 11.55
N THR A 467 -9.93 -36.14 10.36
CA THR A 467 -10.64 -35.89 9.10
C THR A 467 -12.01 -36.55 9.09
N ALA A 468 -12.12 -37.81 9.55
CA ALA A 468 -13.37 -38.52 9.69
C ALA A 468 -14.34 -37.83 10.67
N LYS A 469 -13.85 -37.26 11.79
CA LYS A 469 -14.67 -36.46 12.72
C LYS A 469 -15.22 -35.19 12.08
N MET A 470 -14.58 -34.68 11.02
CA MET A 470 -14.99 -33.48 10.30
C MET A 470 -15.86 -33.80 9.07
N GLN A 471 -16.01 -35.06 8.69
CA GLN A 471 -16.91 -35.45 7.59
C GLN A 471 -18.36 -35.12 7.96
N GLY A 472 -18.95 -34.16 7.25
CA GLY A 472 -20.31 -33.67 7.48
C GLY A 472 -20.38 -32.32 8.21
N ALA A 473 -19.25 -31.75 8.67
CA ALA A 473 -19.24 -30.37 9.14
C ALA A 473 -19.44 -29.41 7.95
N PRO A 474 -20.35 -28.42 8.05
CA PRO A 474 -20.51 -27.44 6.99
C PRO A 474 -19.18 -26.71 6.75
N PRO A 475 -18.80 -26.44 5.48
CA PRO A 475 -17.58 -25.70 5.21
C PRO A 475 -17.63 -24.35 5.92
N ALA A 476 -16.55 -23.99 6.58
CA ALA A 476 -16.41 -22.64 7.11
C ALA A 476 -16.31 -21.69 5.91
N VAL A 477 -17.40 -20.97 5.62
CA VAL A 477 -17.46 -19.98 4.56
C VAL A 477 -17.71 -18.62 5.19
N LYS A 478 -16.80 -17.68 4.99
CA LYS A 478 -17.02 -16.28 5.35
C LYS A 478 -17.89 -15.65 4.26
N ALA A 479 -19.05 -15.13 4.61
CA ALA A 479 -19.84 -14.31 3.71
C ALA A 479 -19.16 -12.95 3.53
N GLU A 480 -18.43 -12.76 2.43
CA GLU A 480 -17.88 -11.44 2.09
C GLU A 480 -19.00 -10.51 1.65
N LYS A 481 -19.26 -9.47 2.46
CA LYS A 481 -20.23 -8.43 2.10
C LYS A 481 -19.59 -7.47 1.11
N LYS A 482 -19.83 -7.71 -0.19
CA LYS A 482 -19.44 -6.79 -1.26
C LYS A 482 -20.40 -5.60 -1.30
N THR A 483 -19.85 -4.40 -1.42
CA THR A 483 -20.61 -3.15 -1.52
C THR A 483 -19.99 -2.28 -2.60
N THR A 484 -20.70 -1.24 -3.02
CA THR A 484 -20.07 -0.25 -3.88
C THR A 484 -19.18 0.66 -3.05
N VAL A 485 -17.91 0.72 -3.42
CA VAL A 485 -16.89 1.56 -2.78
C VAL A 485 -17.23 3.05 -3.03
N PRO A 486 -17.46 3.85 -1.98
CA PRO A 486 -17.76 5.27 -2.15
C PRO A 486 -16.60 6.01 -2.83
N SER A 487 -16.91 6.96 -3.72
CA SER A 487 -15.89 7.72 -4.46
C SER A 487 -15.20 8.81 -3.63
N GLY A 488 -15.76 9.15 -2.46
CA GLY A 488 -15.32 10.28 -1.64
C GLY A 488 -15.62 11.64 -2.28
N PRO A 489 -15.21 12.74 -1.64
CA PRO A 489 -15.45 14.09 -2.15
C PRO A 489 -14.73 14.33 -3.49
N PRO A 490 -15.35 15.08 -4.44
CA PRO A 490 -14.72 15.41 -5.71
C PRO A 490 -13.46 16.26 -5.51
N MET A 491 -12.44 16.04 -6.35
CA MET A 491 -11.15 16.72 -6.25
C MET A 491 -11.22 18.26 -6.33
N THR A 492 -12.25 18.84 -6.96
CA THR A 492 -12.44 20.30 -7.00
C THR A 492 -12.82 20.86 -5.64
N ALA A 493 -13.72 20.19 -4.92
CA ALA A 493 -14.08 20.53 -3.55
C ALA A 493 -12.91 20.37 -2.57
N ILE A 494 -11.84 19.66 -2.98
CA ILE A 494 -10.66 19.42 -2.17
C ILE A 494 -9.74 20.66 -2.11
N LEU A 495 -9.51 21.34 -3.22
CA LEU A 495 -8.61 22.51 -3.28
C LEU A 495 -9.30 23.84 -3.02
N GLU A 496 -10.61 23.92 -3.21
CA GLU A 496 -11.37 25.18 -3.17
C GLU A 496 -11.28 25.95 -1.84
N ARG A 497 -10.73 25.38 -0.75
CA ARG A 497 -10.54 26.12 0.52
C ARG A 497 -9.10 26.46 0.90
N SER A 498 -8.09 25.89 0.24
CA SER A 498 -6.68 26.19 0.54
C SER A 498 -6.18 27.46 -0.15
N SER A 499 -6.86 27.91 -1.20
CA SER A 499 -6.61 29.20 -1.83
C SER A 499 -7.57 30.26 -1.29
N GLY A 500 -7.11 31.07 -0.33
CA GLY A 500 -7.79 32.28 0.17
C GLY A 500 -7.89 33.41 -0.85
N LEU A 501 -8.33 33.12 -2.08
CA LEU A 501 -8.31 34.03 -3.25
C LEU A 501 -9.69 34.21 -3.90
N HIS A 502 -10.78 33.89 -3.20
CA HIS A 502 -12.14 33.92 -3.73
C HIS A 502 -12.59 35.31 -4.26
N GLY A 503 -12.03 36.41 -3.76
CA GLY A 503 -12.35 37.75 -4.27
C GLY A 503 -11.71 38.09 -5.63
N ASN A 504 -10.48 37.63 -5.89
CA ASN A 504 -9.72 38.02 -7.07
C ASN A 504 -9.98 37.12 -8.29
N SER A 505 -10.39 35.87 -8.08
CA SER A 505 -10.72 34.94 -9.16
C SER A 505 -12.05 35.30 -9.83
N ALA A 506 -13.10 35.61 -9.06
CA ALA A 506 -14.43 35.93 -9.58
C ALA A 506 -14.41 37.10 -10.59
N ARG A 507 -13.72 38.20 -10.24
CA ARG A 507 -13.55 39.36 -11.13
C ARG A 507 -12.80 39.01 -12.42
N ARG A 508 -11.80 38.13 -12.34
CA ARG A 508 -11.05 37.66 -13.53
C ARG A 508 -11.92 36.81 -14.44
N LEU A 509 -12.76 35.92 -13.89
CA LEU A 509 -13.71 35.12 -14.67
C LEU A 509 -14.75 36.02 -15.36
N GLU A 510 -15.25 37.03 -14.65
CA GLU A 510 -16.23 37.97 -15.19
C GLU A 510 -15.67 38.79 -16.37
N VAL A 511 -14.39 39.20 -16.28
CA VAL A 511 -13.69 39.88 -17.38
C VAL A 511 -13.60 38.97 -18.61
N VAL A 512 -13.38 37.66 -18.43
CA VAL A 512 -13.37 36.68 -19.53
C VAL A 512 -14.77 36.56 -20.15
N ARG A 513 -15.82 36.37 -19.35
CA ARG A 513 -17.22 36.26 -19.83
C ARG A 513 -17.65 37.49 -20.61
N ASN A 514 -17.42 38.69 -20.05
CA ASN A 514 -17.78 39.95 -20.69
C ASN A 514 -17.05 40.17 -22.02
N CYS A 515 -15.77 39.81 -22.09
CA CYS A 515 -15.02 39.92 -23.34
C CYS A 515 -15.59 38.97 -24.41
N ILE A 516 -15.93 37.73 -24.06
CA ILE A 516 -16.53 36.77 -24.99
C ILE A 516 -17.90 37.28 -25.45
N SER A 517 -18.78 37.70 -24.53
CA SER A 517 -20.07 38.31 -24.86
C SER A 517 -19.90 39.49 -25.83
N TYR A 518 -18.96 40.41 -25.60
CA TYR A 518 -18.71 41.52 -26.52
C TYR A 518 -18.22 41.09 -27.90
N VAL A 519 -17.37 40.07 -28.01
CA VAL A 519 -16.95 39.51 -29.31
C VAL A 519 -18.16 38.99 -30.06
N PHE A 520 -19.01 38.18 -29.41
CA PHE A 520 -20.19 37.60 -30.05
C PHE A 520 -21.31 38.62 -30.29
N GLU A 521 -21.41 39.70 -29.52
CA GLU A 521 -22.36 40.80 -29.76
C GLU A 521 -21.87 41.79 -30.84
N GLY A 522 -20.67 41.61 -31.40
CA GLY A 522 -20.08 42.51 -32.40
C GLY A 522 -19.53 43.82 -31.81
N LYS A 523 -19.41 43.92 -30.49
CA LYS A 523 -18.86 45.08 -29.76
C LYS A 523 -17.32 45.04 -29.71
N MET A 524 -16.68 45.01 -30.88
CA MET A 524 -15.23 44.73 -31.00
C MET A 524 -14.32 45.77 -30.33
N LEU A 525 -14.76 47.03 -30.22
CA LEU A 525 -14.01 48.08 -29.51
C LEU A 525 -13.94 47.81 -28.00
N GLU A 526 -15.02 47.35 -27.39
CA GLU A 526 -15.06 47.03 -25.95
C GLU A 526 -14.31 45.72 -25.67
N ALA A 527 -14.45 44.72 -26.54
CA ALA A 527 -13.64 43.50 -26.47
C ALA A 527 -12.14 43.80 -26.54
N LYS A 528 -11.72 44.72 -27.42
CA LYS A 528 -10.31 45.14 -27.55
C LYS A 528 -9.75 45.77 -26.27
N LYS A 529 -10.56 46.54 -25.54
CA LYS A 529 -10.16 47.13 -24.25
C LYS A 529 -9.94 46.05 -23.17
N LEU A 530 -10.75 45.00 -23.18
CA LEU A 530 -10.68 43.92 -22.20
C LEU A 530 -9.61 42.87 -22.52
N LEU A 531 -9.22 42.72 -23.79
CA LEU A 531 -8.32 41.66 -24.25
C LEU A 531 -6.99 41.55 -23.45
N PRO A 532 -6.25 42.63 -23.13
CA PRO A 532 -5.03 42.51 -22.32
C PRO A 532 -5.28 42.03 -20.88
N ALA A 533 -6.45 42.32 -20.31
CA ALA A 533 -6.84 41.81 -19.00
C ALA A 533 -7.24 40.33 -19.09
N VAL A 534 -7.94 39.93 -20.16
CA VAL A 534 -8.28 38.53 -20.46
C VAL A 534 -7.04 37.69 -20.64
N LEU A 535 -6.10 38.08 -21.51
CA LEU A 535 -4.86 37.32 -21.74
C LEU A 535 -4.06 37.13 -20.44
N ARG A 536 -4.03 38.13 -19.56
CA ARG A 536 -3.44 37.99 -18.21
C ARG A 536 -4.24 37.05 -17.31
N ALA A 537 -5.56 37.10 -17.36
CA ALA A 537 -6.43 36.19 -16.60
C ALA A 537 -6.29 34.74 -17.08
N LEU A 538 -6.14 34.51 -18.38
CA LEU A 538 -5.95 33.20 -19.01
C LEU A 538 -4.65 32.51 -18.61
N LYS A 539 -3.71 33.18 -17.92
CA LYS A 539 -2.62 32.48 -17.22
C LYS A 539 -3.11 31.55 -16.09
N GLY A 540 -4.33 31.78 -15.58
CA GLY A 540 -4.95 30.94 -14.56
C GLY A 540 -5.90 29.89 -15.15
N ARG A 541 -5.82 28.66 -14.62
CA ARG A 541 -6.63 27.51 -15.02
C ARG A 541 -8.15 27.76 -15.02
N ALA A 542 -8.67 28.43 -13.99
CA ALA A 542 -10.11 28.71 -13.87
C ALA A 542 -10.62 29.59 -15.02
N ALA A 543 -9.82 30.58 -15.45
CA ALA A 543 -10.16 31.46 -16.57
C ALA A 543 -10.13 30.72 -17.91
N ARG A 544 -9.18 29.79 -18.11
CA ARG A 544 -9.14 28.94 -19.32
C ARG A 544 -10.36 28.01 -19.41
N ARG A 545 -10.74 27.39 -18.29
CA ARG A 545 -11.97 26.57 -18.21
C ARG A 545 -13.21 27.39 -18.50
N CYS A 546 -13.32 28.58 -17.90
CA CYS A 546 -14.41 29.51 -18.17
C CYS A 546 -14.48 29.87 -19.66
N LEU A 547 -13.34 30.18 -20.30
CA LEU A 547 -13.30 30.48 -21.72
C LEU A 547 -13.79 29.31 -22.58
N ALA A 548 -13.31 28.09 -22.31
CA ALA A 548 -13.75 26.91 -23.04
C ALA A 548 -15.27 26.66 -22.88
N GLN A 549 -15.81 26.84 -21.68
CA GLN A 549 -17.24 26.71 -21.39
C GLN A 549 -18.09 27.73 -22.15
N GLU A 550 -17.74 29.02 -22.08
CA GLU A 550 -18.48 30.09 -22.76
C GLU A 550 -18.45 29.93 -24.29
N LEU A 551 -17.30 29.55 -24.85
CA LEU A 551 -17.18 29.26 -26.28
C LEU A 551 -18.01 28.03 -26.69
N HIS A 552 -18.05 26.98 -25.86
CA HIS A 552 -18.88 25.80 -26.11
C HIS A 552 -20.37 26.13 -26.15
N LEU A 553 -20.86 27.00 -25.25
CA LEU A 553 -22.25 27.47 -25.27
C LEU A 553 -22.60 28.15 -26.60
N HIS A 554 -21.70 28.96 -27.16
CA HIS A 554 -21.92 29.58 -28.46
C HIS A 554 -21.91 28.59 -29.63
N VAL A 555 -21.11 27.52 -29.55
CA VAL A 555 -21.16 26.42 -30.54
C VAL A 555 -22.52 25.72 -30.49
N GLN A 556 -23.03 25.40 -29.29
CA GLN A 556 -24.37 24.80 -29.11
C GLN A 556 -25.51 25.69 -29.64
N GLN A 557 -25.32 27.01 -29.61
CA GLN A 557 -26.25 27.99 -30.19
C GLN A 557 -26.10 28.17 -31.71
N ASN A 558 -25.36 27.30 -32.40
CA ASN A 558 -25.04 27.40 -33.83
C ASN A 558 -24.30 28.70 -34.24
N ARG A 559 -23.52 29.29 -33.33
CA ARG A 559 -22.77 30.55 -33.57
C ARG A 559 -21.30 30.31 -33.87
N ALA A 560 -20.98 29.19 -34.54
CA ALA A 560 -19.60 28.78 -34.81
C ALA A 560 -18.98 29.46 -36.06
N VAL A 561 -19.80 30.07 -36.93
CA VAL A 561 -19.33 30.81 -38.10
C VAL A 561 -19.13 32.28 -37.71
N LEU A 562 -17.88 32.74 -37.78
CA LEU A 562 -17.45 34.05 -37.29
C LEU A 562 -17.06 34.99 -38.44
N ASP A 563 -17.19 36.30 -38.20
CA ASP A 563 -16.56 37.31 -39.04
C ASP A 563 -15.03 37.37 -38.83
N HIS A 564 -14.34 38.16 -39.65
CA HIS A 564 -12.88 38.26 -39.60
C HIS A 564 -12.34 38.71 -38.22
N GLN A 565 -12.95 39.74 -37.60
CA GLN A 565 -12.46 40.28 -36.33
C GLN A 565 -12.82 39.35 -35.16
N GLN A 566 -14.01 38.76 -35.16
CA GLN A 566 -14.43 37.77 -34.18
C GLN A 566 -13.52 36.55 -34.19
N PHE A 567 -13.22 36.04 -35.38
CA PHE A 567 -12.34 34.89 -35.56
C PHE A 567 -10.94 35.13 -34.98
N ASP A 568 -10.34 36.29 -35.27
CA ASP A 568 -8.99 36.63 -34.76
C ASP A 568 -8.96 36.73 -33.22
N PHE A 569 -10.01 37.29 -32.60
CA PHE A 569 -10.12 37.34 -31.14
C PHE A 569 -10.26 35.95 -30.51
N VAL A 570 -11.15 35.11 -31.06
CA VAL A 570 -11.38 33.74 -30.55
C VAL A 570 -10.10 32.91 -30.68
N VAL A 571 -9.47 32.90 -31.86
CA VAL A 571 -8.21 32.17 -32.09
C VAL A 571 -7.09 32.67 -31.18
N ARG A 572 -6.96 33.99 -30.99
CA ARG A 572 -5.94 34.55 -30.09
C ARG A 572 -6.13 34.12 -28.65
N MET A 573 -7.37 34.07 -28.17
CA MET A 573 -7.65 33.59 -26.82
C MET A 573 -7.43 32.08 -26.68
N MET A 574 -7.81 31.28 -27.68
CA MET A 574 -7.54 29.84 -27.72
C MET A 574 -6.03 29.54 -27.71
N ASN A 575 -5.24 30.25 -28.54
CA ASN A 575 -3.78 30.10 -28.55
C ASN A 575 -3.15 30.48 -27.21
N CYS A 576 -3.61 31.54 -26.56
CA CYS A 576 -3.15 31.91 -25.22
C CYS A 576 -3.47 30.81 -24.19
N CYS A 577 -4.64 30.17 -24.28
CA CYS A 577 -4.98 29.05 -23.42
C CYS A 577 -4.04 27.86 -23.62
N LEU A 578 -3.61 27.57 -24.85
CA LEU A 578 -2.72 26.45 -25.14
C LEU A 578 -1.26 26.75 -24.74
N GLN A 579 -0.73 27.92 -25.12
CA GLN A 579 0.69 28.30 -24.94
C GLN A 579 1.13 28.38 -23.48
N ASP A 580 0.25 28.77 -22.56
CA ASP A 580 0.58 28.90 -21.14
C ASP A 580 0.17 27.64 -20.33
N CYS A 581 -0.17 26.52 -20.96
CA CYS A 581 -0.45 25.26 -20.27
C CYS A 581 0.84 24.59 -19.81
N THR A 582 0.85 24.12 -18.57
CA THR A 582 1.85 23.14 -18.11
C THR A 582 1.49 21.78 -18.70
N SER A 583 2.48 20.90 -18.91
CA SER A 583 2.32 19.58 -19.54
C SER A 583 1.18 18.70 -18.97
N LEU A 584 0.73 18.93 -17.73
CA LEU A 584 -0.37 18.18 -17.10
C LEU A 584 -1.75 18.88 -17.13
N ASP A 585 -1.80 20.21 -17.28
CA ASP A 585 -3.04 20.98 -17.54
C ASP A 585 -3.32 21.13 -19.05
N GLU A 586 -2.30 20.96 -19.88
CA GLU A 586 -2.37 20.87 -21.34
C GLU A 586 -3.48 19.91 -21.75
N HIS A 587 -3.50 18.70 -21.19
CA HIS A 587 -4.47 17.70 -21.63
C HIS A 587 -5.91 18.08 -21.29
N GLY A 588 -6.19 18.63 -20.11
CA GLY A 588 -7.56 18.98 -19.72
C GLY A 588 -8.12 20.21 -20.45
N ILE A 589 -7.29 21.23 -20.69
CA ILE A 589 -7.70 22.42 -21.44
C ILE A 589 -7.69 22.15 -22.94
N ALA A 590 -6.66 21.49 -23.48
CA ALA A 590 -6.62 21.11 -24.90
C ALA A 590 -7.76 20.17 -25.25
N ALA A 591 -8.13 19.22 -24.36
CA ALA A 591 -9.33 18.39 -24.51
C ALA A 591 -10.60 19.22 -24.69
N ALA A 592 -10.80 20.22 -23.82
CA ALA A 592 -11.98 21.09 -23.87
C ALA A 592 -11.98 22.00 -25.10
N LEU A 593 -10.80 22.39 -25.60
CA LEU A 593 -10.65 23.23 -26.79
C LEU A 593 -10.71 22.44 -28.09
N LEU A 594 -10.35 21.15 -28.11
CA LEU A 594 -10.30 20.31 -29.30
C LEU A 594 -11.62 20.33 -30.12
N PRO A 595 -12.82 20.13 -29.54
CA PRO A 595 -14.07 20.24 -30.30
C PRO A 595 -14.38 21.68 -30.73
N LEU A 596 -13.84 22.68 -30.05
CA LEU A 596 -14.08 24.09 -30.39
C LEU A 596 -13.21 24.53 -31.57
N VAL A 597 -11.95 24.09 -31.63
CA VAL A 597 -11.04 24.45 -32.73
C VAL A 597 -11.46 23.80 -34.06
N THR A 598 -12.18 22.68 -34.00
CA THR A 598 -12.80 22.04 -35.18
C THR A 598 -14.17 22.63 -35.53
N ALA A 599 -14.89 23.24 -34.57
CA ALA A 599 -16.18 23.88 -34.82
C ALA A 599 -16.07 25.31 -35.36
N PHE A 600 -15.24 26.17 -34.75
CA PHE A 600 -15.17 27.58 -35.12
C PHE A 600 -14.48 27.80 -36.47
N CYS A 601 -15.12 28.56 -37.35
CA CYS A 601 -14.60 28.86 -38.68
C CYS A 601 -14.99 30.26 -39.18
N ARG A 602 -14.28 30.74 -40.20
CA ARG A 602 -14.63 31.95 -40.98
C ARG A 602 -14.65 31.66 -42.48
N LYS A 603 -15.51 32.35 -43.22
CA LYS A 603 -15.56 32.28 -44.69
C LYS A 603 -14.64 33.35 -45.28
N LEU A 604 -13.67 32.95 -46.10
CA LEU A 604 -12.71 33.86 -46.75
C LEU A 604 -13.19 34.29 -48.14
N SER A 605 -13.65 33.34 -48.93
CA SER A 605 -14.21 33.53 -50.27
C SER A 605 -15.27 32.44 -50.52
N PRO A 606 -16.06 32.52 -51.61
CA PRO A 606 -17.01 31.46 -51.95
C PRO A 606 -16.31 30.10 -52.01
N GLY A 607 -16.79 29.13 -51.23
CA GLY A 607 -16.22 27.78 -51.15
C GLY A 607 -14.97 27.64 -50.27
N VAL A 608 -14.42 28.72 -49.70
CA VAL A 608 -13.21 28.67 -48.86
C VAL A 608 -13.53 29.02 -47.41
N THR A 609 -13.40 28.01 -46.54
CA THR A 609 -13.62 28.13 -45.09
C THR A 609 -12.30 27.88 -44.36
N GLN A 610 -11.93 28.80 -43.46
CA GLN A 610 -10.79 28.61 -42.57
C GLN A 610 -11.29 28.21 -41.18
N PHE A 611 -10.83 27.07 -40.69
CA PHE A 611 -11.11 26.60 -39.32
C PHE A 611 -10.08 27.11 -38.33
N ALA A 612 -10.49 27.33 -37.08
CA ALA A 612 -9.60 27.72 -36.00
C ALA A 612 -8.44 26.72 -35.80
N TYR A 613 -8.69 25.42 -36.05
CA TYR A 613 -7.69 24.35 -36.06
C TYR A 613 -6.43 24.72 -36.87
N SER A 614 -6.59 25.29 -38.08
CA SER A 614 -5.46 25.69 -38.94
C SER A 614 -4.50 26.69 -38.30
N CYS A 615 -4.95 27.42 -37.28
CA CYS A 615 -4.20 28.46 -36.58
C CYS A 615 -3.59 27.99 -35.25
N VAL A 616 -3.95 26.79 -34.79
CA VAL A 616 -3.50 26.23 -33.50
C VAL A 616 -2.83 24.85 -33.65
N GLN A 617 -2.86 24.26 -34.85
CA GLN A 617 -2.35 22.91 -35.14
C GLN A 617 -0.85 22.71 -34.87
N GLU A 618 -0.06 23.78 -34.86
CA GLU A 618 1.40 23.73 -34.57
C GLU A 618 1.71 23.62 -33.07
N HIS A 619 0.70 23.60 -32.20
CA HIS A 619 0.92 23.49 -30.76
C HIS A 619 1.43 22.11 -30.37
N VAL A 620 2.46 22.05 -29.51
CA VAL A 620 3.16 20.81 -29.12
C VAL A 620 2.24 19.73 -28.54
N VAL A 621 1.18 20.14 -27.84
CA VAL A 621 0.19 19.24 -27.22
C VAL A 621 -0.44 18.25 -28.22
N TRP A 622 -0.60 18.65 -29.49
CA TRP A 622 -1.20 17.81 -30.52
C TRP A 622 -0.24 16.72 -31.01
N SER A 623 1.07 16.87 -30.79
CA SER A 623 2.07 15.84 -31.09
C SER A 623 2.34 14.91 -29.91
N THR A 624 1.75 15.17 -28.73
CA THR A 624 1.98 14.40 -27.50
C THR A 624 1.10 13.13 -27.46
N PRO A 625 1.67 11.91 -27.50
CA PRO A 625 0.87 10.67 -27.48
C PRO A 625 -0.02 10.53 -26.23
N GLN A 626 0.47 10.96 -25.07
CA GLN A 626 -0.24 10.90 -23.78
C GLN A 626 -1.54 11.72 -23.79
N PHE A 627 -1.57 12.83 -24.55
CA PHE A 627 -2.77 13.63 -24.74
C PHE A 627 -3.87 12.82 -25.44
N TRP A 628 -3.51 12.22 -26.58
CA TRP A 628 -4.46 11.45 -27.39
C TRP A 628 -4.93 10.20 -26.69
N GLU A 629 -4.05 9.55 -25.93
CA GLU A 629 -4.41 8.41 -25.09
C GLU A 629 -5.43 8.82 -24.01
N ALA A 630 -5.21 9.93 -23.31
CA ALA A 630 -6.14 10.46 -22.32
C ALA A 630 -7.50 10.84 -22.93
N MET A 631 -7.50 11.49 -24.09
CA MET A 631 -8.71 11.82 -24.84
C MET A 631 -9.49 10.58 -25.26
N PHE A 632 -8.81 9.63 -25.90
CA PHE A 632 -9.41 8.39 -26.35
C PHE A 632 -10.07 7.63 -25.18
N TYR A 633 -9.38 7.49 -24.05
CA TYR A 633 -9.97 6.82 -22.89
C TYR A 633 -11.09 7.63 -22.22
N GLY A 634 -11.02 8.96 -22.25
CA GLY A 634 -12.12 9.82 -21.81
C GLY A 634 -13.38 9.61 -22.65
N ASP A 635 -13.23 9.53 -23.98
CA ASP A 635 -14.32 9.27 -24.91
C ASP A 635 -14.87 7.85 -24.76
N VAL A 636 -14.00 6.84 -24.68
CA VAL A 636 -14.40 5.44 -24.40
C VAL A 636 -15.18 5.37 -23.10
N GLN A 637 -14.69 6.01 -22.04
CA GLN A 637 -15.39 6.05 -20.76
C GLN A 637 -16.76 6.70 -20.92
N THR A 638 -16.86 7.82 -21.64
CA THR A 638 -18.12 8.54 -21.91
C THR A 638 -19.14 7.67 -22.65
N HIS A 639 -18.71 6.97 -23.70
CA HIS A 639 -19.57 6.03 -24.43
C HIS A 639 -20.01 4.86 -23.55
N ILE A 640 -19.09 4.28 -22.76
CA ILE A 640 -19.44 3.27 -21.76
C ILE A 640 -20.49 3.84 -20.80
N ARG A 641 -20.33 5.07 -20.29
CA ARG A 641 -21.33 5.71 -19.41
C ARG A 641 -22.70 5.77 -20.07
N ALA A 642 -22.75 6.18 -21.33
CA ALA A 642 -24.01 6.33 -22.07
C ALA A 642 -24.78 5.01 -22.23
N LEU A 643 -24.10 3.85 -22.24
CA LEU A 643 -24.76 2.54 -22.33
C LEU A 643 -25.50 2.13 -21.04
N TYR A 644 -25.13 2.69 -19.89
CA TYR A 644 -25.66 2.28 -18.58
C TYR A 644 -26.45 3.38 -17.86
N LEU A 645 -26.45 4.61 -18.40
CA LEU A 645 -27.32 5.68 -17.93
C LEU A 645 -28.64 5.55 -18.69
N GLU A 646 -29.74 5.27 -17.99
CA GLU A 646 -31.07 5.33 -18.61
C GLU A 646 -31.28 6.71 -19.26
N PRO A 647 -31.88 6.79 -20.46
CA PRO A 647 -32.38 8.06 -20.97
C PRO A 647 -33.32 8.60 -19.90
N ALA A 648 -33.15 9.85 -19.50
CA ALA A 648 -34.14 10.50 -18.65
C ALA A 648 -35.46 10.56 -19.44
N GLU A 649 -36.33 9.57 -19.26
CA GLU A 649 -37.69 9.62 -19.77
C GLU A 649 -38.38 10.83 -19.13
N ASP A 650 -39.06 11.60 -19.98
CA ASP A 650 -39.81 12.81 -19.67
C ASP A 650 -40.60 12.68 -18.36
N ARG A 651 -40.09 13.30 -17.28
CA ARG A 651 -40.91 13.54 -16.09
C ARG A 651 -41.77 14.78 -16.34
N ASP A 652 -43.02 14.49 -16.63
CA ASP A 652 -44.14 15.43 -16.74
C ASP A 652 -44.17 16.43 -15.53
N PRO A 653 -44.36 17.76 -15.71
CA PRO A 653 -44.22 18.74 -14.64
C PRO A 653 -45.33 18.73 -13.58
N SER A 654 -46.33 17.86 -13.69
CA SER A 654 -47.56 17.94 -12.89
C SER A 654 -47.74 16.73 -11.98
N GLN A 655 -46.87 16.56 -10.97
CA GLN A 655 -47.20 15.86 -9.72
C GLN A 655 -46.03 15.90 -8.71
N VAL A 656 -45.86 16.99 -7.96
CA VAL A 656 -45.23 16.93 -6.62
C VAL A 656 -45.84 18.00 -5.71
N LEU A 657 -46.85 17.62 -4.93
CA LEU A 657 -47.17 18.31 -3.68
C LEU A 657 -47.21 17.25 -2.57
N GLY A 658 -46.20 17.25 -1.70
CA GLY A 658 -46.24 16.52 -0.43
C GLY A 658 -44.95 15.81 0.00
N SER A 659 -44.33 16.35 1.07
CA SER A 659 -43.40 15.71 2.02
C SER A 659 -41.88 15.70 1.71
N PRO A 660 -41.01 15.76 2.74
CA PRO A 660 -39.85 16.67 2.75
C PRO A 660 -38.48 16.02 2.54
N ALA A 661 -37.53 16.86 2.12
CA ALA A 661 -36.08 16.71 2.22
C ALA A 661 -35.48 15.39 1.69
N THR A 662 -35.34 15.30 0.37
CA THR A 662 -34.33 14.43 -0.26
C THR A 662 -33.27 15.29 -0.93
N THR A 663 -32.03 14.92 -0.64
CA THR A 663 -30.77 15.50 -1.09
C THR A 663 -30.74 15.77 -2.60
N SER A 664 -30.15 16.92 -2.95
CA SER A 664 -29.91 17.41 -4.31
C SER A 664 -29.38 16.31 -5.24
N ARG A 665 -30.22 15.88 -6.19
CA ARG A 665 -29.87 15.01 -7.31
C ARG A 665 -29.01 15.81 -8.31
N GLY A 666 -27.71 15.83 -8.06
CA GLY A 666 -26.68 16.19 -9.04
C GLY A 666 -25.55 15.19 -8.86
N CYS A 667 -25.23 14.44 -9.93
CA CYS A 667 -24.28 13.32 -9.95
C CYS A 667 -24.75 12.07 -9.16
N MET A 668 -25.64 11.27 -9.78
CA MET A 668 -25.83 9.89 -9.35
C MET A 668 -24.51 9.13 -9.54
N SER A 669 -23.91 8.77 -8.41
CA SER A 669 -22.76 7.88 -8.29
C SER A 669 -23.05 6.54 -8.96
N TRP A 670 -22.04 5.97 -9.63
CA TRP A 670 -21.99 4.68 -10.34
C TRP A 670 -22.40 3.43 -9.53
N CYS A 671 -22.95 3.61 -8.32
CA CYS A 671 -23.25 2.55 -7.37
C CYS A 671 -24.51 1.75 -7.65
N GLN A 672 -25.46 2.25 -8.45
CA GLN A 672 -26.75 1.58 -8.64
C GLN A 672 -26.81 0.60 -9.82
N VAL A 673 -25.85 0.65 -10.76
CA VAL A 673 -25.89 -0.18 -11.97
C VAL A 673 -25.47 -1.64 -11.71
N TRP A 674 -24.67 -1.89 -10.67
CA TRP A 674 -24.06 -3.22 -10.41
C TRP A 674 -24.87 -4.11 -9.44
N GLY A 675 -26.17 -3.87 -9.31
CA GLY A 675 -27.09 -4.65 -8.49
C GLY A 675 -28.04 -5.58 -9.27
N LEU A 676 -28.00 -5.58 -10.60
CA LEU A 676 -28.84 -6.43 -11.44
C LEU A 676 -27.96 -7.41 -12.23
N GLY A 677 -28.36 -8.68 -12.19
CA GLY A 677 -27.58 -9.83 -12.65
C GLY A 677 -27.12 -9.75 -14.10
N LEU A 678 -25.93 -10.28 -14.34
CA LEU A 678 -25.41 -10.61 -15.66
C LEU A 678 -26.24 -11.75 -16.26
N GLU A 679 -27.12 -11.44 -17.20
CA GLU A 679 -27.55 -12.39 -18.22
C GLU A 679 -27.20 -11.84 -19.61
N THR A 680 -26.29 -12.57 -20.26
CA THR A 680 -25.96 -12.67 -21.69
C THR A 680 -26.75 -11.78 -22.67
N LEU A 681 -26.05 -10.98 -23.49
CA LEU A 681 -26.51 -10.60 -24.84
C LEU A 681 -25.34 -10.31 -25.82
N PRO A 682 -25.56 -10.47 -27.14
CA PRO A 682 -24.57 -10.92 -28.12
C PRO A 682 -23.77 -9.79 -28.79
N LEU A 683 -22.56 -10.15 -29.19
CA LEU A 683 -21.68 -9.38 -30.07
C LEU A 683 -22.21 -9.49 -31.51
N ASP A 684 -22.52 -8.36 -32.14
CA ASP A 684 -22.34 -8.24 -33.59
C ASP A 684 -22.12 -6.79 -34.02
N GLY A 685 -21.15 -6.66 -34.93
CA GLY A 685 -20.81 -5.47 -35.69
C GLY A 685 -19.82 -4.57 -34.97
N TRP A 686 -18.60 -4.44 -35.48
CA TRP A 686 -17.85 -3.18 -35.66
C TRP A 686 -16.50 -3.53 -36.30
N ALA A 687 -16.56 -3.86 -37.59
CA ALA A 687 -15.44 -3.83 -38.51
C ALA A 687 -15.81 -2.88 -39.66
N GLN A 688 -15.61 -1.57 -39.47
CA GLN A 688 -15.52 -0.56 -40.54
C GLN A 688 -15.41 0.85 -39.93
N ALA A 689 -14.19 1.26 -39.59
CA ALA A 689 -13.81 2.67 -39.50
C ALA A 689 -12.26 2.79 -39.45
N ARG A 690 -11.59 2.32 -40.49
CA ARG A 690 -10.25 2.78 -40.88
C ARG A 690 -10.23 2.93 -42.39
N ALA A 691 -10.48 4.16 -42.82
CA ALA A 691 -10.07 4.71 -44.11
C ALA A 691 -9.83 6.21 -43.89
#